data_AF-A0A2P8QJP6-F1
#
_entry.id   AF-A0A2P8QJP6-F1
#
_cell.length_a   1.000
_cell.length_b   1.000
_cell.length_c   1.000
_cell.angle_alpha   90.00
_cell.angle_beta   90.00
_cell.angle_gamma   90.00
#
_symmetry.space_group_name_H-M   'P 1'
#
loop_
_entity.id
_entity.type
_entity.pdbx_description
1 polymer ?
#
loop_
_entity_poly.entity_id
_entity_poly.type
_entity_poly.pdbx_seq_one_letter_code
_entity_poly.pdbx_strand_id
1 'polypeptide(L)'
;MPTIQFTYCTGLRREIFANARLTGNWDGNGRYSEQWTTIPMQQTIGEDGCPCFTTTVELDDSQVGWLFRWAVILDSSAGADRWGIATEINDSNSSDRYRSFTLQPDSGKPQPERYYLTHSRLLGAQKYYNDAPQPAIQFAVWSPNAQNVEVVFGGSSGYIGDDGSGIDSSRSALALSRQNNGIWLTNIANSALANFANFDHLSYMYRITKQNGRVEYKTDLYSRCQIGQGNINPNGAAYTGDYRELDGSVSCSVVVDPDRVLMQPGDSITSSSQEFTSEAEFWQNEFNPNRPLPRRVEDLVIYELHIGALGYGTNRPGNFADAIQLLPYLVDLGVNAVELLPMSEFRDEQNWGYETSHYFALEYSAGGRDQLKHFVRECHRNGIAVIMDVVYNHYSPDAGRAQWAYDSDVPEQNIYYWYEGNSSNYFYSDGRHFPEGGYVDNMSTGFSPRFHEEMVRKMFISSAATLLEEFHVDGFRVDQTTSMHSYNVLHADGRPLGNVNVFGAKFLREWCRTLKLIRPDVMLMAEDHSDWDRVTESTENGGLGFDAAWYSSFYHNLVGDASAGREYAKLIPTAGYGDNDPLAMDYFAGALAASGSHKVVYHESHDEAGNSYYDEGGNRVESRRTIVAAVNSAPLIGDTRRFAEARCHFACGVTMLSAGTPMFLMGEEIGAQKAYRYRDFINNREDLLGERQTNGQRLFRFYQDIIRLRLNNSGLRSHNIDIIHVHNSNRAIAFRRWDNSQEFLIVASLNNNPFGSGYAIESSRLGNGTWREVFNSDAEPYGGNSVGNLGGSIGSSNGWIHVVIPANGFVVLQRI
;
A
#
# COMPACT_ATOMS: atom_id res chain seq x y z
N MET A 1 33.77 -23.49 -27.54
CA MET A 1 32.32 -23.47 -27.25
C MET A 1 32.01 -22.12 -26.65
N PRO A 2 30.98 -21.40 -27.13
CA PRO A 2 30.53 -20.16 -26.50
C PRO A 2 30.30 -20.36 -25.00
N THR A 3 30.89 -19.50 -24.18
CA THR A 3 30.67 -19.49 -22.72
C THR A 3 29.64 -18.45 -22.36
N ILE A 4 28.66 -18.79 -21.54
CA ILE A 4 27.58 -17.91 -21.10
C ILE A 4 27.73 -17.70 -19.59
N GLN A 5 27.71 -16.45 -19.14
CA GLN A 5 27.76 -16.10 -17.72
C GLN A 5 26.37 -15.66 -17.26
N PHE A 6 25.80 -16.42 -16.33
CA PHE A 6 24.52 -16.09 -15.71
C PHE A 6 24.75 -15.36 -14.40
N THR A 7 23.97 -14.31 -14.16
CA THR A 7 24.00 -13.55 -12.89
C THR A 7 22.58 -13.25 -12.41
N TYR A 8 22.26 -13.65 -11.19
CA TYR A 8 21.05 -13.26 -10.47
C TYR A 8 21.43 -12.21 -9.43
N CYS A 9 20.97 -10.98 -9.63
CA CYS A 9 21.22 -9.85 -8.73
C CYS A 9 19.98 -9.61 -7.85
N THR A 10 20.14 -9.59 -6.52
CA THR A 10 19.00 -9.35 -5.63
C THR A 10 18.59 -7.88 -5.63
N GLY A 11 19.56 -6.96 -5.66
CA GLY A 11 19.37 -5.54 -5.39
C GLY A 11 19.03 -5.23 -3.92
N LEU A 12 19.20 -6.20 -3.02
CA LEU A 12 18.89 -6.13 -1.59
C LEU A 12 20.15 -6.34 -0.76
N ARG A 13 20.36 -5.55 0.31
CA ARG A 13 21.55 -5.69 1.16
C ARG A 13 21.53 -6.94 2.02
N ARG A 14 20.35 -7.33 2.51
CA ARG A 14 20.16 -8.48 3.38
C ARG A 14 20.36 -9.78 2.58
N GLU A 15 21.10 -10.71 3.15
CA GLU A 15 21.23 -12.07 2.61
C GLU A 15 19.96 -12.87 2.92
N ILE A 16 19.06 -12.95 1.94
CA ILE A 16 17.73 -13.59 2.11
C ILE A 16 17.59 -14.93 1.39
N PHE A 17 18.55 -15.27 0.53
CA PHE A 17 18.53 -16.47 -0.28
C PHE A 17 19.78 -17.31 -0.04
N ALA A 18 19.63 -18.62 -0.16
CA ALA A 18 20.72 -19.58 -0.09
C ALA A 18 20.58 -20.62 -1.21
N ASN A 19 21.66 -21.38 -1.45
CA ASN A 19 21.70 -22.51 -2.38
C ASN A 19 21.10 -22.20 -3.77
N ALA A 20 21.40 -21.02 -4.32
CA ALA A 20 20.92 -20.65 -5.65
C ALA A 20 21.43 -21.62 -6.72
N ARG A 21 20.54 -21.99 -7.63
CA ARG A 21 20.78 -22.96 -8.70
C ARG A 21 20.24 -22.39 -10.01
N LEU A 22 21.09 -22.37 -11.03
CA LEU A 22 20.68 -22.05 -12.40
C LEU A 22 19.95 -23.27 -12.96
N THR A 23 18.82 -23.07 -13.61
CA THR A 23 18.12 -24.12 -14.36
C THR A 23 17.86 -23.64 -15.78
N GLY A 24 18.02 -24.50 -16.78
CA GLY A 24 17.78 -24.10 -18.17
C GLY A 24 17.71 -25.25 -19.16
N ASN A 25 17.23 -24.94 -20.36
CA ASN A 25 16.84 -25.91 -21.40
C ASN A 25 18.03 -26.44 -22.23
N TRP A 26 19.04 -26.96 -21.54
CA TRP A 26 20.21 -27.62 -22.13
C TRP A 26 20.54 -28.92 -21.37
N ASP A 27 21.23 -29.85 -22.03
CA ASP A 27 21.72 -31.10 -21.45
C ASP A 27 23.11 -30.93 -20.80
N GLY A 28 23.65 -32.02 -20.24
CA GLY A 28 24.98 -32.02 -19.62
C GLY A 28 26.16 -31.78 -20.59
N ASN A 29 25.91 -31.74 -21.90
CA ASN A 29 26.91 -31.41 -22.94
C ASN A 29 26.69 -30.02 -23.54
N GLY A 30 25.80 -29.21 -22.95
CA GLY A 30 25.51 -27.86 -23.44
C GLY A 30 24.65 -27.82 -24.71
N ARG A 31 23.95 -28.92 -25.04
CA ARG A 31 23.03 -28.97 -26.18
C ARG A 31 21.61 -28.64 -25.77
N TYR A 32 20.86 -27.93 -26.60
CA TYR A 32 19.43 -27.70 -26.39
C TYR A 32 18.68 -28.99 -25.98
N SER A 33 17.86 -28.90 -24.95
CA SER A 33 17.07 -30.01 -24.41
C SER A 33 15.75 -29.50 -23.85
N GLU A 34 14.66 -30.20 -24.13
CA GLU A 34 13.35 -29.95 -23.49
C GLU A 34 13.36 -30.29 -22.00
N GLN A 35 14.26 -31.17 -21.56
CA GLN A 35 14.50 -31.45 -20.14
C GLN A 35 15.54 -30.46 -19.61
N TRP A 36 15.16 -29.68 -18.59
CA TRP A 36 16.01 -28.65 -18.03
C TRP A 36 17.06 -29.24 -17.09
N THR A 37 18.31 -28.81 -17.25
CA THR A 37 19.41 -29.16 -16.35
C THR A 37 19.58 -28.08 -15.29
N THR A 38 19.88 -28.49 -14.06
CA THR A 38 20.10 -27.58 -12.92
C THR A 38 21.53 -27.68 -12.43
N ILE A 39 22.20 -26.54 -12.24
CA ILE A 39 23.58 -26.45 -11.72
C ILE A 39 23.69 -25.42 -10.58
N PRO A 40 24.58 -25.62 -9.59
CA PRO A 40 24.79 -24.64 -8.53
C PRO A 40 25.29 -23.29 -9.05
N MET A 41 24.91 -22.22 -8.36
CA MET A 41 25.46 -20.88 -8.53
C MET A 41 26.31 -20.50 -7.32
N GLN A 42 27.39 -19.77 -7.56
CA GLN A 42 28.24 -19.22 -6.52
C GLN A 42 27.71 -17.86 -6.07
N GLN A 43 27.58 -17.65 -4.76
CA GLN A 43 27.27 -16.33 -4.21
C GLN A 43 28.49 -15.40 -4.34
N THR A 44 28.24 -14.18 -4.81
CA THR A 44 29.19 -13.09 -4.96
C THR A 44 28.56 -11.79 -4.43
N ILE A 45 29.35 -10.72 -4.35
CA ILE A 45 28.82 -9.37 -4.09
C ILE A 45 28.85 -8.59 -5.39
N GLY A 46 27.72 -7.98 -5.75
CA GLY A 46 27.56 -7.15 -6.93
C GLY A 46 28.19 -5.77 -6.77
N GLU A 47 28.23 -5.04 -7.88
CA GLU A 47 28.72 -3.65 -7.93
C GLU A 47 27.82 -2.68 -7.14
N ASP A 48 26.58 -3.07 -6.86
CA ASP A 48 25.62 -2.38 -5.98
C ASP A 48 25.86 -2.69 -4.48
N GLY A 49 26.84 -3.55 -4.19
CA GLY A 49 27.14 -4.01 -2.84
C GLY A 49 26.11 -5.01 -2.29
N CYS A 50 25.28 -5.59 -3.13
CA CYS A 50 24.25 -6.58 -2.77
C CYS A 50 24.69 -8.00 -3.14
N PRO A 51 24.18 -9.04 -2.45
CA PRO A 51 24.40 -10.42 -2.85
C PRO A 51 23.93 -10.68 -4.28
N CYS A 52 24.76 -11.36 -5.04
CA CYS A 52 24.46 -11.88 -6.37
C CYS A 52 24.80 -13.37 -6.41
N PHE A 53 24.26 -14.08 -7.39
CA PHE A 53 24.60 -15.48 -7.64
C PHE A 53 25.04 -15.61 -9.09
N THR A 54 26.20 -16.22 -9.33
CA THR A 54 26.76 -16.36 -10.67
C THR A 54 27.21 -17.78 -10.98
N THR A 55 27.09 -18.18 -12.23
CA THR A 55 27.66 -19.42 -12.76
C THR A 55 27.87 -19.28 -14.27
N THR A 56 28.63 -20.20 -14.86
CA THR A 56 28.88 -20.24 -16.30
C THR A 56 28.47 -21.56 -16.91
N VAL A 57 27.98 -21.52 -18.15
CA VAL A 57 27.65 -22.70 -18.95
C VAL A 57 28.33 -22.58 -20.31
N GLU A 58 28.94 -23.66 -20.78
CA GLU A 58 29.39 -23.79 -22.16
C GLU A 58 28.29 -24.43 -23.00
N LEU A 59 27.95 -23.82 -24.14
CA LEU A 59 26.93 -24.32 -25.06
C LEU A 59 27.55 -24.77 -26.39
N ASP A 60 26.91 -25.73 -27.05
CA ASP A 60 27.38 -26.32 -28.31
C ASP A 60 27.41 -25.26 -29.42
N ASP A 61 28.57 -25.10 -30.07
CA ASP A 61 28.79 -24.05 -31.08
C ASP A 61 27.97 -24.26 -32.36
N SER A 62 27.52 -25.47 -32.63
CA SER A 62 26.60 -25.79 -33.72
C SER A 62 25.22 -25.14 -33.55
N GLN A 63 24.89 -24.67 -32.34
CA GLN A 63 23.60 -24.09 -31.98
C GLN A 63 23.63 -22.56 -31.88
N VAL A 64 24.70 -21.92 -32.34
CA VAL A 64 24.74 -20.45 -32.48
C VAL A 64 23.53 -19.99 -33.28
N GLY A 65 22.82 -18.98 -32.77
CA GLY A 65 21.56 -18.47 -33.31
C GLY A 65 20.30 -19.15 -32.75
N TRP A 66 20.42 -20.22 -31.95
CA TRP A 66 19.28 -20.85 -31.28
C TRP A 66 18.87 -20.07 -30.03
N LEU A 67 17.59 -20.19 -29.67
CA LEU A 67 17.01 -19.59 -28.48
C LEU A 67 17.12 -20.56 -27.29
N PHE A 68 17.74 -20.11 -26.21
CA PHE A 68 17.81 -20.81 -24.93
C PHE A 68 16.97 -20.09 -23.88
N ARG A 69 16.56 -20.84 -22.86
CA ARG A 69 15.74 -20.39 -21.73
C ARG A 69 16.38 -20.80 -20.42
N TRP A 70 16.29 -19.92 -19.44
CA TRP A 70 16.88 -20.14 -18.12
C TRP A 70 16.05 -19.51 -17.01
N ALA A 71 16.21 -20.02 -15.81
CA ALA A 71 15.66 -19.50 -14.58
C ALA A 71 16.57 -19.81 -13.39
N VAL A 72 16.16 -19.39 -12.20
CA VAL A 72 16.90 -19.63 -10.96
C VAL A 72 15.96 -20.27 -9.95
N ILE A 73 16.45 -21.28 -9.26
CA ILE A 73 15.84 -21.91 -8.10
C ILE A 73 16.67 -21.52 -6.88
N LEU A 74 16.04 -21.17 -5.77
CA LEU A 74 16.70 -20.70 -4.56
C LEU A 74 15.99 -21.21 -3.30
N ASP A 75 16.72 -21.26 -2.19
CA ASP A 75 16.14 -21.51 -0.87
C ASP A 75 15.96 -20.17 -0.15
N SER A 76 14.89 -20.03 0.64
CA SER A 76 14.63 -18.86 1.47
C SER A 76 14.06 -19.26 2.84
N SER A 77 13.78 -18.27 3.70
CA SER A 77 13.11 -18.52 4.99
C SER A 77 11.72 -19.16 4.86
N ALA A 78 11.09 -19.09 3.68
CA ALA A 78 9.82 -19.76 3.39
C ALA A 78 9.97 -21.26 3.04
N GLY A 79 11.18 -21.72 2.74
CA GLY A 79 11.44 -23.10 2.32
C GLY A 79 12.46 -23.23 1.20
N ALA A 80 12.75 -24.47 0.83
CA ALA A 80 13.67 -24.81 -0.25
C ALA A 80 12.99 -24.76 -1.63
N ASP A 81 13.80 -24.76 -2.69
CA ASP A 81 13.38 -24.95 -4.09
C ASP A 81 12.34 -23.94 -4.60
N ARG A 82 12.43 -22.68 -4.15
CA ARG A 82 11.56 -21.59 -4.61
C ARG A 82 12.04 -21.09 -5.97
N TRP A 83 11.09 -20.77 -6.84
CA TRP A 83 11.37 -20.17 -8.15
C TRP A 83 11.77 -18.70 -7.98
N GLY A 84 13.02 -18.37 -8.30
CA GLY A 84 13.63 -17.07 -8.00
C GLY A 84 13.34 -15.95 -9.01
N ILE A 85 12.94 -16.29 -10.24
CA ILE A 85 12.49 -15.28 -11.21
C ILE A 85 11.01 -15.00 -10.97
N ALA A 86 10.69 -13.86 -10.37
CA ALA A 86 9.30 -13.49 -10.10
C ALA A 86 8.55 -13.00 -11.35
N THR A 87 9.29 -12.45 -12.30
CA THR A 87 8.79 -11.75 -13.48
C THR A 87 8.30 -12.69 -14.56
N GLU A 88 7.05 -12.51 -14.96
CA GLU A 88 6.47 -13.23 -16.09
C GLU A 88 7.00 -12.68 -17.41
N ILE A 89 7.06 -13.52 -18.45
CA ILE A 89 7.44 -13.09 -19.79
C ILE A 89 6.43 -12.08 -20.36
N ASN A 90 6.90 -11.23 -21.27
CA ASN A 90 6.11 -10.21 -21.94
C ASN A 90 5.23 -10.81 -23.06
N ASP A 91 4.32 -11.70 -22.67
CA ASP A 91 3.28 -12.32 -23.49
C ASP A 91 2.00 -12.36 -22.66
N SER A 92 0.91 -11.79 -23.18
CA SER A 92 -0.38 -11.77 -22.50
C SER A 92 -0.99 -13.17 -22.32
N ASN A 93 -0.56 -14.17 -23.08
CA ASN A 93 -1.12 -15.52 -23.04
C ASN A 93 -0.31 -16.50 -22.18
N SER A 94 0.81 -16.07 -21.61
CA SER A 94 1.68 -16.93 -20.79
C SER A 94 1.86 -16.34 -19.39
N SER A 95 2.07 -17.21 -18.40
CA SER A 95 2.51 -16.84 -17.05
C SER A 95 3.90 -17.40 -16.74
N ASP A 96 4.63 -17.83 -17.77
CA ASP A 96 5.96 -18.41 -17.62
C ASP A 96 6.95 -17.41 -17.04
N ARG A 97 7.87 -17.92 -16.21
CA ARG A 97 8.82 -17.13 -15.43
C ARG A 97 10.27 -17.49 -15.76
N TYR A 98 10.62 -17.50 -17.03
CA TYR A 98 11.99 -17.70 -17.49
C TYR A 98 12.54 -16.45 -18.19
N ARG A 99 13.84 -16.46 -18.44
CA ARG A 99 14.52 -15.52 -19.33
C ARG A 99 15.00 -16.26 -20.56
N SER A 100 15.13 -15.55 -21.68
CA SER A 100 15.56 -16.15 -22.95
C SER A 100 16.68 -15.34 -23.57
N PHE A 101 17.57 -16.02 -24.28
CA PHE A 101 18.64 -15.39 -25.04
C PHE A 101 18.94 -16.17 -26.31
N THR A 102 19.45 -15.47 -27.32
CA THR A 102 19.97 -16.10 -28.54
C THR A 102 21.46 -16.33 -28.37
N LEU A 103 21.91 -17.57 -28.57
CA LEU A 103 23.31 -17.95 -28.46
C LEU A 103 24.16 -17.21 -29.50
N GLN A 104 25.15 -16.44 -29.05
CA GLN A 104 26.08 -15.73 -29.92
C GLN A 104 27.34 -16.55 -30.22
N PRO A 105 28.06 -16.27 -31.33
CA PRO A 105 29.39 -16.84 -31.56
C PRO A 105 30.35 -16.51 -30.41
N ASP A 106 31.31 -17.40 -30.16
CA ASP A 106 32.35 -17.14 -29.17
C ASP A 106 33.18 -15.91 -29.55
N SER A 107 33.17 -14.91 -28.66
CA SER A 107 33.88 -13.64 -28.82
C SER A 107 35.19 -13.59 -28.03
N GLY A 108 35.56 -14.69 -27.37
CA GLY A 108 36.65 -14.72 -26.38
C GLY A 108 36.28 -14.11 -25.03
N LYS A 109 35.02 -13.68 -24.85
CA LYS A 109 34.44 -13.22 -23.59
C LYS A 109 33.10 -13.93 -23.36
N PRO A 110 32.74 -14.26 -22.11
CA PRO A 110 31.43 -14.83 -21.84
C PRO A 110 30.29 -13.92 -22.28
N GLN A 111 29.26 -14.49 -22.90
CA GLN A 111 28.00 -13.79 -23.15
C GLN A 111 27.29 -13.58 -21.80
N PRO A 112 26.98 -12.32 -21.40
CA PRO A 112 26.37 -12.05 -20.11
C PRO A 112 24.84 -12.18 -20.18
N GLU A 113 24.27 -12.93 -19.24
CA GLU A 113 22.84 -13.05 -19.01
C GLU A 113 22.55 -12.67 -17.56
N ARG A 114 21.73 -11.63 -17.35
CA ARG A 114 21.50 -11.06 -16.01
C ARG A 114 20.03 -10.86 -15.72
N TYR A 115 19.61 -11.22 -14.50
CA TYR A 115 18.29 -10.92 -13.96
C TYR A 115 18.43 -10.12 -12.67
N TYR A 116 17.64 -9.07 -12.52
CA TYR A 116 17.52 -8.30 -11.29
C TYR A 116 16.18 -8.61 -10.63
N LEU A 117 16.21 -9.08 -9.38
CA LEU A 117 14.99 -9.24 -8.59
C LEU A 117 14.36 -7.86 -8.32
N THR A 118 15.18 -6.91 -7.90
CA THR A 118 14.81 -5.50 -7.69
C THR A 118 15.83 -4.57 -8.34
N HIS A 119 15.41 -3.33 -8.64
CA HIS A 119 16.24 -2.23 -9.12
C HIS A 119 16.58 -1.23 -8.01
N SER A 120 16.32 -1.56 -6.75
CA SER A 120 16.43 -0.64 -5.61
C SER A 120 17.79 0.05 -5.51
N ARG A 121 18.87 -0.64 -5.88
CA ARG A 121 20.25 -0.11 -5.87
C ARG A 121 20.93 -0.09 -7.25
N LEU A 122 20.13 -0.22 -8.32
CA LEU A 122 20.61 -0.19 -9.70
C LEU A 122 20.44 1.18 -10.37
N LEU A 123 19.28 1.79 -10.17
CA LEU A 123 18.90 3.05 -10.81
C LEU A 123 18.92 4.22 -9.82
N GLY A 124 19.04 5.43 -10.36
CA GLY A 124 19.21 6.65 -9.59
C GLY A 124 20.67 6.94 -9.25
N ALA A 125 20.88 7.71 -8.19
CA ALA A 125 22.20 8.01 -7.64
C ALA A 125 22.62 6.97 -6.59
N GLN A 126 23.41 5.97 -7.00
CA GLN A 126 23.74 4.81 -6.17
C GLN A 126 25.23 4.71 -5.85
N LYS A 127 25.56 4.11 -4.70
CA LYS A 127 26.94 3.70 -4.42
C LYS A 127 27.36 2.60 -5.39
N TYR A 128 28.55 2.72 -5.94
CA TYR A 128 29.20 1.71 -6.76
C TYR A 128 30.43 1.16 -6.04
N TYR A 129 30.43 -0.14 -5.77
CA TYR A 129 31.48 -0.86 -5.06
C TYR A 129 32.46 -1.49 -6.04
N ASN A 130 33.73 -1.20 -5.84
CA ASN A 130 34.87 -1.80 -6.52
C ASN A 130 35.98 -2.08 -5.49
N ASP A 131 37.18 -2.42 -5.95
CA ASP A 131 38.32 -2.71 -5.05
C ASP A 131 38.87 -1.47 -4.30
N ALA A 132 38.27 -0.28 -4.47
CA ALA A 132 38.70 0.93 -3.79
C ALA A 132 38.20 0.98 -2.33
N PRO A 133 38.90 1.72 -1.42
CA PRO A 133 38.51 1.80 -0.02
C PRO A 133 37.18 2.53 0.24
N GLN A 134 36.78 3.43 -0.66
CA GLN A 134 35.56 4.21 -0.57
C GLN A 134 34.69 3.88 -1.79
N PRO A 135 33.37 3.73 -1.63
CA PRO A 135 32.49 3.51 -2.75
C PRO A 135 32.42 4.76 -3.63
N ALA A 136 32.43 4.54 -4.93
CA ALA A 136 32.15 5.56 -5.92
C ALA A 136 30.63 5.83 -6.00
N ILE A 137 30.23 6.78 -6.84
CA ILE A 137 28.83 7.01 -7.19
C ILE A 137 28.57 6.69 -8.65
N GLN A 138 27.48 5.99 -8.94
CA GLN A 138 26.97 5.78 -10.28
C GLN A 138 25.57 6.39 -10.37
N PHE A 139 25.41 7.33 -11.29
CA PHE A 139 24.09 7.80 -11.72
C PHE A 139 23.62 6.93 -12.89
N ALA A 140 22.39 6.43 -12.80
CA ALA A 140 21.77 5.63 -13.85
C ALA A 140 20.27 5.94 -14.03
N VAL A 141 19.81 6.02 -15.27
CA VAL A 141 18.41 6.34 -15.61
C VAL A 141 17.95 5.58 -16.84
N TRP A 142 16.72 5.07 -16.83
CA TRP A 142 16.12 4.44 -17.99
C TRP A 142 15.47 5.49 -18.90
N SER A 143 16.02 5.65 -20.10
CA SER A 143 15.63 6.69 -21.06
C SER A 143 15.90 6.24 -22.50
N PRO A 144 15.23 5.16 -22.96
CA PRO A 144 15.54 4.50 -24.23
C PRO A 144 15.30 5.36 -25.48
N ASN A 145 14.51 6.43 -25.41
CA ASN A 145 14.25 7.30 -26.56
C ASN A 145 15.15 8.52 -26.61
N ALA A 146 15.84 8.86 -25.51
CA ALA A 146 16.71 10.03 -25.45
C ALA A 146 17.88 9.95 -26.45
N GLN A 147 18.31 11.12 -26.92
CA GLN A 147 19.52 11.28 -27.73
C GLN A 147 20.76 11.52 -26.87
N ASN A 148 20.59 12.22 -25.74
CA ASN A 148 21.67 12.51 -24.80
C ASN A 148 21.09 12.65 -23.39
N VAL A 149 21.86 12.22 -22.39
CA VAL A 149 21.51 12.34 -20.97
C VAL A 149 22.73 12.78 -20.19
N GLU A 150 22.55 13.78 -19.34
CA GLU A 150 23.58 14.29 -18.42
C GLU A 150 23.00 14.49 -17.01
N VAL A 151 23.84 14.41 -15.98
CA VAL A 151 23.50 14.88 -14.63
C VAL A 151 23.92 16.34 -14.48
N VAL A 152 23.01 17.17 -14.00
CA VAL A 152 23.27 18.55 -13.59
C VAL A 152 22.92 18.73 -12.12
N PHE A 153 23.66 19.61 -11.42
CA PHE A 153 23.51 19.84 -9.98
C PHE A 153 22.92 21.21 -9.71
N GLY A 154 22.10 21.33 -8.67
CA GLY A 154 21.57 22.60 -8.22
C GLY A 154 22.63 23.43 -7.50
N GLY A 155 22.58 24.76 -7.71
CA GLY A 155 23.42 25.74 -7.03
C GLY A 155 22.91 26.06 -5.63
N SER A 156 23.10 27.30 -5.18
CA SER A 156 22.79 27.72 -3.81
C SER A 156 21.30 27.62 -3.43
N SER A 157 20.38 27.74 -4.39
CA SER A 157 18.95 27.56 -4.14
C SER A 157 18.51 26.10 -4.16
N GLY A 158 19.39 25.15 -4.54
CA GLY A 158 19.07 23.74 -4.70
C GLY A 158 18.14 23.41 -5.88
N TYR A 159 17.41 24.39 -6.42
CA TYR A 159 16.40 24.20 -7.47
C TYR A 159 16.96 24.50 -8.86
N ILE A 160 16.59 23.68 -9.84
CA ILE A 160 16.87 23.86 -11.26
C ILE A 160 15.56 24.17 -11.99
N GLY A 161 15.50 25.32 -12.69
CA GLY A 161 14.39 25.73 -13.53
C GLY A 161 14.35 24.98 -14.87
N ASP A 162 13.20 25.03 -15.56
CA ASP A 162 13.02 24.35 -16.86
C ASP A 162 13.90 24.95 -17.96
N ASP A 163 14.35 26.20 -17.78
CA ASP A 163 15.32 26.88 -18.63
C ASP A 163 16.80 26.59 -18.26
N GLY A 164 17.03 25.78 -17.22
CA GLY A 164 18.36 25.49 -16.67
C GLY A 164 18.90 26.56 -15.71
N SER A 165 18.09 27.56 -15.35
CA SER A 165 18.43 28.47 -14.26
C SER A 165 18.63 27.70 -12.95
N GLY A 166 19.52 28.18 -12.09
CA GLY A 166 19.82 27.52 -10.82
C GLY A 166 20.81 26.35 -10.90
N ILE A 167 21.27 25.93 -12.10
CA ILE A 167 22.37 24.96 -12.23
C ILE A 167 23.66 25.54 -11.63
N ASP A 168 24.36 24.74 -10.83
CA ASP A 168 25.66 25.08 -10.27
C ASP A 168 26.73 25.18 -11.36
N SER A 169 27.09 26.40 -11.74
CA SER A 169 28.12 26.65 -12.76
C SER A 169 29.54 26.26 -12.32
N SER A 170 29.77 26.01 -11.02
CA SER A 170 31.05 25.53 -10.50
C SER A 170 31.25 24.03 -10.70
N ARG A 171 30.17 23.27 -10.96
CA ARG A 171 30.19 21.83 -11.20
C ARG A 171 29.95 21.54 -12.68
N SER A 172 30.83 20.73 -13.27
CA SER A 172 30.62 20.25 -14.63
C SER A 172 29.48 19.22 -14.69
N ALA A 173 28.68 19.29 -15.75
CA ALA A 173 27.68 18.26 -16.02
C ALA A 173 28.37 16.90 -16.25
N LEU A 174 27.74 15.82 -15.77
CA LEU A 174 28.25 14.47 -15.93
C LEU A 174 27.54 13.79 -17.10
N ALA A 175 28.27 13.46 -18.15
CA ALA A 175 27.70 12.73 -19.28
C ALA A 175 27.41 11.26 -18.94
N LEU A 176 26.26 10.76 -19.39
CA LEU A 176 25.92 9.34 -19.31
C LEU A 176 26.09 8.68 -20.68
N SER A 177 26.32 7.37 -20.67
CA SER A 177 26.41 6.53 -21.88
C SER A 177 25.28 5.52 -21.90
N ARG A 178 24.59 5.44 -23.04
CA ARG A 178 23.48 4.51 -23.27
C ARG A 178 23.97 3.07 -23.37
N GLN A 179 23.31 2.18 -22.66
CA GLN A 179 23.45 0.73 -22.75
C GLN A 179 22.38 0.11 -23.66
N ASN A 180 22.56 -1.13 -24.08
CA ASN A 180 21.65 -1.82 -25.01
C ASN A 180 20.20 -1.96 -24.50
N ASN A 181 20.01 -2.00 -23.18
CA ASN A 181 18.70 -2.07 -22.53
C ASN A 181 18.02 -0.69 -22.35
N GLY A 182 18.61 0.37 -22.91
CA GLY A 182 18.07 1.73 -22.80
C GLY A 182 18.39 2.45 -21.48
N ILE A 183 19.13 1.82 -20.57
CA ILE A 183 19.66 2.48 -19.37
C ILE A 183 20.85 3.33 -19.77
N TRP A 184 20.90 4.56 -19.28
CA TRP A 184 22.03 5.46 -19.36
C TRP A 184 22.77 5.41 -18.03
N LEU A 185 24.10 5.35 -18.06
CA LEU A 185 24.91 5.34 -16.85
C LEU A 185 26.16 6.20 -16.98
N THR A 186 26.62 6.76 -15.87
CA THR A 186 27.88 7.49 -15.79
C THR A 186 29.08 6.54 -15.92
N ASN A 187 30.17 7.04 -16.52
CA ASN A 187 31.42 6.27 -16.63
C ASN A 187 32.18 6.31 -15.29
N ILE A 188 32.12 5.20 -14.54
CA ILE A 188 32.79 5.00 -13.27
C ILE A 188 34.33 5.21 -13.32
N ALA A 189 34.96 5.10 -14.49
CA ALA A 189 36.39 5.43 -14.63
C ALA A 189 36.69 6.94 -14.46
N ASN A 190 35.66 7.80 -14.43
CA ASN A 190 35.82 9.23 -14.14
C ASN A 190 36.17 9.43 -12.67
N SER A 191 37.36 9.97 -12.40
CA SER A 191 37.86 10.22 -11.04
C SER A 191 36.98 11.18 -10.22
N ALA A 192 36.16 12.02 -10.87
CA ALA A 192 35.20 12.88 -10.17
C ALA A 192 34.12 12.09 -9.42
N LEU A 193 33.86 10.84 -9.82
CA LEU A 193 32.84 9.96 -9.23
C LEU A 193 33.41 9.01 -8.17
N ALA A 194 34.72 9.05 -7.93
CA ALA A 194 35.43 8.04 -7.13
C ALA A 194 35.03 7.99 -5.65
N ASN A 195 34.28 8.97 -5.14
CA ASN A 195 33.83 9.02 -3.76
C ASN A 195 32.39 9.54 -3.65
N PHE A 196 31.47 8.68 -3.27
CA PHE A 196 30.05 9.00 -3.06
C PHE A 196 29.85 10.17 -2.09
N ALA A 197 30.65 10.26 -1.01
CA ALA A 197 30.48 11.28 0.02
C ALA A 197 30.64 12.72 -0.49
N ASN A 198 31.24 12.93 -1.66
CA ASN A 198 31.35 14.24 -2.30
C ASN A 198 30.03 14.72 -2.94
N PHE A 199 29.05 13.84 -3.05
CA PHE A 199 27.75 14.08 -3.67
C PHE A 199 26.60 14.00 -2.69
N ASP A 200 26.80 13.42 -1.50
CA ASP A 200 25.75 13.28 -0.49
C ASP A 200 25.11 14.64 -0.19
N HIS A 201 23.79 14.67 -0.25
CA HIS A 201 22.91 15.82 -0.08
C HIS A 201 23.00 16.92 -1.14
N LEU A 202 23.65 16.65 -2.29
CA LEU A 202 23.52 17.52 -3.46
C LEU A 202 22.19 17.29 -4.16
N SER A 203 21.53 18.39 -4.53
CA SER A 203 20.39 18.33 -5.43
C SER A 203 20.84 18.16 -6.89
N TYR A 204 20.07 17.40 -7.65
CA TYR A 204 20.38 17.11 -9.04
C TYR A 204 19.12 16.81 -9.87
N MET A 205 19.30 16.87 -11.18
CA MET A 205 18.31 16.44 -12.18
C MET A 205 19.04 15.81 -13.37
N TYR A 206 18.31 15.02 -14.15
CA TYR A 206 18.76 14.57 -15.47
C TYR A 206 18.40 15.63 -16.52
N ARG A 207 19.42 16.15 -17.21
CA ARG A 207 19.23 16.94 -18.43
C ARG A 207 19.10 15.97 -19.61
N ILE A 208 17.91 15.89 -20.19
CA ILE A 208 17.56 14.96 -21.26
C ILE A 208 17.37 15.72 -22.57
N THR A 209 18.12 15.34 -23.60
CA THR A 209 17.87 15.78 -24.98
C THR A 209 16.99 14.76 -25.68
N LYS A 210 15.75 15.15 -26.00
CA LYS A 210 14.77 14.32 -26.70
C LYS A 210 15.09 14.20 -28.19
N GLN A 211 14.37 13.32 -28.89
CA GLN A 211 14.59 13.04 -30.33
C GLN A 211 14.41 14.24 -31.26
N ASN A 212 13.60 15.23 -30.86
CA ASN A 212 13.40 16.48 -31.58
C ASN A 212 14.45 17.57 -31.24
N GLY A 213 15.47 17.23 -30.43
CA GLY A 213 16.49 18.17 -29.95
C GLY A 213 16.06 19.04 -28.76
N ARG A 214 14.80 18.94 -28.31
CA ARG A 214 14.33 19.64 -27.12
C ARG A 214 15.05 19.12 -25.88
N VAL A 215 15.48 20.05 -25.02
CA VAL A 215 16.08 19.74 -23.73
C VAL A 215 15.02 19.90 -22.64
N GLU A 216 14.93 18.93 -21.75
CA GLU A 216 14.14 19.00 -20.51
C GLU A 216 14.96 18.53 -19.32
N TYR A 217 14.58 19.01 -18.13
CA TYR A 217 15.16 18.59 -16.86
C TYR A 217 14.16 17.67 -16.17
N LYS A 218 14.55 16.43 -15.90
CA LYS A 218 13.72 15.43 -15.23
C LYS A 218 14.28 15.06 -13.87
N THR A 219 13.40 14.84 -12.91
CA THR A 219 13.77 14.31 -11.59
C THR A 219 14.11 12.83 -11.70
N ASP A 220 14.89 12.33 -10.73
CA ASP A 220 15.18 10.90 -10.66
C ASP A 220 13.99 10.15 -10.05
N LEU A 221 13.39 9.24 -10.83
CA LEU A 221 12.29 8.40 -10.39
C LEU A 221 12.68 7.37 -9.32
N TYR A 222 13.98 7.13 -9.15
CA TYR A 222 14.55 6.28 -8.09
C TYR A 222 15.13 7.10 -6.92
N SER A 223 14.92 8.42 -6.93
CA SER A 223 15.40 9.30 -5.87
C SER A 223 14.83 8.88 -4.52
N ARG A 224 15.67 8.92 -3.48
CA ARG A 224 15.26 8.68 -2.09
C ARG A 224 14.68 9.90 -1.40
N CYS A 225 14.79 11.06 -2.04
CA CYS A 225 14.34 12.32 -1.47
C CYS A 225 14.19 13.40 -2.54
N GLN A 226 13.15 14.21 -2.45
CA GLN A 226 13.09 15.49 -3.16
C GLN A 226 13.49 16.63 -2.19
N ILE A 227 13.91 17.78 -2.70
CA ILE A 227 14.32 18.93 -1.85
C ILE A 227 13.11 19.65 -1.23
N GLY A 228 11.95 19.64 -1.90
CA GLY A 228 10.77 20.39 -1.49
C GLY A 228 10.02 19.75 -0.32
N GLN A 229 9.41 20.58 0.52
CA GLN A 229 8.53 20.16 1.62
C GLN A 229 7.31 21.08 1.81
N GLY A 230 7.07 21.99 0.86
CA GLY A 230 6.04 23.02 0.92
C GLY A 230 5.06 22.91 -0.24
N ASN A 231 4.49 24.05 -0.66
CA ASN A 231 3.42 24.09 -1.67
C ASN A 231 3.74 25.00 -2.87
N ILE A 232 4.94 25.58 -2.93
CA ILE A 232 5.30 26.50 -4.01
C ILE A 232 5.66 25.70 -5.26
N ASN A 233 4.90 25.92 -6.34
CA ASN A 233 5.27 25.50 -7.68
C ASN A 233 5.77 26.72 -8.49
N PRO A 234 7.07 26.81 -8.82
CA PRO A 234 7.61 27.91 -9.65
C PRO A 234 7.15 27.90 -11.10
N ASN A 235 6.40 26.88 -11.55
CA ASN A 235 5.95 26.67 -12.92
C ASN A 235 7.11 26.71 -13.93
N GLY A 236 8.21 26.05 -13.58
CA GLY A 236 9.42 25.97 -14.40
C GLY A 236 10.30 27.23 -14.38
N ALA A 237 9.87 28.34 -13.79
CA ALA A 237 10.67 29.55 -13.68
C ALA A 237 11.80 29.40 -12.64
N ALA A 238 12.80 30.27 -12.72
CA ALA A 238 13.86 30.36 -11.72
C ALA A 238 13.27 30.62 -10.33
N TYR A 239 13.81 29.92 -9.32
CA TYR A 239 13.42 30.09 -7.93
C TYR A 239 14.65 30.36 -7.06
N THR A 240 14.57 31.44 -6.29
CA THR A 240 15.65 31.94 -5.43
C THR A 240 15.26 32.00 -3.95
N GLY A 241 14.04 31.60 -3.64
CA GLY A 241 13.58 31.45 -2.26
C GLY A 241 14.17 30.21 -1.60
N ASP A 242 13.67 29.90 -0.41
CA ASP A 242 14.08 28.72 0.33
C ASP A 242 13.53 27.46 -0.34
N TYR A 243 14.40 26.52 -0.70
CA TYR A 243 14.01 25.29 -1.37
C TYR A 243 12.94 24.50 -0.59
N ARG A 244 12.87 24.69 0.72
CA ARG A 244 11.87 24.06 1.60
C ARG A 244 10.44 24.51 1.33
N GLU A 245 10.25 25.69 0.76
CA GLU A 245 8.90 26.16 0.42
C GLU A 245 8.38 25.50 -0.85
N LEU A 246 9.26 24.86 -1.64
CA LEU A 246 8.89 24.19 -2.88
C LEU A 246 8.05 22.95 -2.61
N ASP A 247 7.10 22.71 -3.48
CA ASP A 247 6.38 21.43 -3.57
C ASP A 247 7.34 20.33 -4.04
N GLY A 248 7.37 19.23 -3.29
CA GLY A 248 8.26 18.08 -3.53
C GLY A 248 8.12 17.52 -4.94
N SER A 249 6.89 17.42 -5.44
CA SER A 249 6.55 16.84 -6.75
C SER A 249 7.13 17.58 -7.97
N VAL A 250 7.47 18.87 -7.80
CA VAL A 250 8.02 19.74 -8.87
C VAL A 250 9.43 20.24 -8.57
N SER A 251 10.03 19.76 -7.48
CA SER A 251 11.35 20.19 -7.03
C SER A 251 12.49 19.42 -7.72
N CYS A 252 13.60 19.17 -7.02
CA CYS A 252 14.76 18.43 -7.52
C CYS A 252 15.08 17.24 -6.61
N SER A 253 15.67 16.21 -7.20
CA SER A 253 16.09 15.01 -6.48
C SER A 253 17.35 15.27 -5.67
N VAL A 254 17.55 14.52 -4.58
CA VAL A 254 18.71 14.65 -3.70
C VAL A 254 19.48 13.34 -3.65
N VAL A 255 20.80 13.41 -3.76
CA VAL A 255 21.66 12.26 -3.49
C VAL A 255 21.62 11.98 -1.99
N VAL A 256 21.24 10.77 -1.60
CA VAL A 256 21.13 10.36 -0.19
C VAL A 256 21.85 9.05 0.00
N ASP A 257 22.67 8.94 1.04
CA ASP A 257 23.20 7.66 1.50
C ASP A 257 22.11 6.81 2.18
N PRO A 258 21.61 5.72 1.55
CA PRO A 258 20.57 4.90 2.18
C PRO A 258 21.07 4.11 3.40
N ASP A 259 22.40 3.97 3.56
CA ASP A 259 23.03 3.18 4.63
C ASP A 259 23.21 3.98 5.94
N ARG A 260 22.77 5.25 5.97
CA ARG A 260 22.81 6.14 7.13
C ARG A 260 21.41 6.59 7.52
N VAL A 261 21.24 6.89 8.80
CA VAL A 261 19.98 7.41 9.38
C VAL A 261 20.31 8.58 10.30
N LEU A 262 19.55 9.68 10.17
CA LEU A 262 19.65 10.83 11.06
C LEU A 262 19.11 10.49 12.46
N MET A 263 19.93 10.68 13.50
CA MET A 263 19.58 10.34 14.89
C MET A 263 18.50 11.26 15.47
N GLN A 264 18.51 12.53 15.09
CA GLN A 264 17.53 13.52 15.51
C GLN A 264 17.01 14.23 14.25
N PRO A 265 16.02 13.64 13.57
CA PRO A 265 15.47 14.25 12.38
C PRO A 265 14.79 15.58 12.73
N GLY A 266 15.14 16.62 11.99
CA GLY A 266 14.52 17.95 12.06
C GLY A 266 14.14 18.43 10.66
N ASP A 267 13.73 19.69 10.55
CA ASP A 267 13.10 20.26 9.33
C ASP A 267 14.07 20.57 8.16
N SER A 268 15.30 20.05 8.18
CA SER A 268 16.32 20.37 7.16
C SER A 268 17.13 19.14 6.78
N ILE A 269 17.34 18.95 5.47
CA ILE A 269 18.16 17.87 4.90
C ILE A 269 19.66 18.24 4.80
N THR A 270 20.05 19.50 5.02
CA THR A 270 21.40 20.01 4.73
C THR A 270 22.14 20.60 5.94
N SER A 271 21.60 20.43 7.16
CA SER A 271 22.20 21.04 8.35
C SER A 271 23.55 20.39 8.71
N SER A 272 24.60 21.20 8.81
CA SER A 272 25.96 20.77 9.16
C SER A 272 26.14 20.28 10.62
N SER A 273 25.06 20.30 11.42
CA SER A 273 25.04 19.83 12.82
C SER A 273 24.38 18.45 12.99
N GLN A 274 24.10 17.76 11.89
CA GLN A 274 23.41 16.47 11.89
C GLN A 274 24.32 15.32 12.33
N GLU A 275 23.84 14.53 13.29
CA GLU A 275 24.48 13.30 13.73
C GLU A 275 23.81 12.09 13.06
N PHE A 276 24.58 11.32 12.30
CA PHE A 276 24.11 10.11 11.64
C PHE A 276 24.67 8.86 12.31
N THR A 277 23.87 7.81 12.34
CA THR A 277 24.28 6.44 12.67
C THR A 277 24.20 5.56 11.43
N SER A 278 24.82 4.37 11.47
CA SER A 278 24.58 3.37 10.44
C SER A 278 23.17 2.79 10.57
N GLU A 279 22.61 2.34 9.46
CA GLU A 279 21.29 1.73 9.43
C GLU A 279 21.21 0.46 10.32
N ALA A 280 22.27 -0.35 10.35
CA ALA A 280 22.36 -1.52 11.22
C ALA A 280 22.34 -1.17 12.73
N GLU A 281 23.05 -0.11 13.14
CA GLU A 281 23.04 0.37 14.53
C GLU A 281 21.68 0.96 14.91
N PHE A 282 21.03 1.67 13.97
CA PHE A 282 19.70 2.22 14.17
C PHE A 282 18.68 1.12 14.48
N TRP A 283 18.62 0.04 13.68
CA TRP A 283 17.60 -1.01 13.86
C TRP A 283 17.93 -2.04 14.94
N GLN A 284 19.13 -2.04 15.51
CA GLN A 284 19.58 -3.07 16.47
C GLN A 284 18.59 -3.34 17.63
N ASN A 285 17.85 -2.32 18.08
CA ASN A 285 16.91 -2.38 19.20
C ASN A 285 15.48 -2.03 18.79
N GLU A 286 15.06 -2.46 17.60
CA GLU A 286 13.73 -2.24 17.03
C GLU A 286 12.62 -3.05 17.73
N PHE A 287 12.85 -4.34 18.00
CA PHE A 287 11.79 -5.21 18.53
C PHE A 287 11.82 -5.33 20.06
N ASN A 288 10.64 -5.36 20.66
CA ASN A 288 10.44 -5.71 22.07
C ASN A 288 9.91 -7.15 22.19
N PRO A 289 10.65 -8.11 22.77
CA PRO A 289 10.22 -9.50 22.84
C PRO A 289 8.95 -9.72 23.66
N ASN A 290 8.57 -8.77 24.53
CA ASN A 290 7.32 -8.84 25.31
C ASN A 290 6.10 -8.30 24.54
N ARG A 291 6.30 -7.73 23.34
CA ARG A 291 5.28 -7.17 22.47
C ARG A 291 5.57 -7.59 21.02
N PRO A 292 5.44 -8.89 20.69
CA PRO A 292 5.74 -9.36 19.34
C PRO A 292 4.77 -8.76 18.33
N LEU A 293 5.28 -8.48 17.13
CA LEU A 293 4.45 -8.05 16.02
C LEU A 293 3.51 -9.17 15.53
N PRO A 294 2.28 -8.83 15.13
CA PRO A 294 1.45 -9.75 14.37
C PRO A 294 2.10 -10.04 13.01
N ARG A 295 1.84 -11.24 12.46
CA ARG A 295 2.45 -11.72 11.19
C ARG A 295 1.44 -12.13 10.14
N ARG A 296 0.15 -11.96 10.44
CA ARG A 296 -0.96 -12.40 9.58
C ARG A 296 -2.06 -11.36 9.63
N VAL A 297 -2.72 -11.14 8.50
CA VAL A 297 -3.76 -10.11 8.36
C VAL A 297 -4.94 -10.39 9.30
N GLU A 298 -5.32 -11.65 9.52
CA GLU A 298 -6.42 -12.02 10.42
C GLU A 298 -6.14 -11.74 11.91
N ASP A 299 -4.87 -11.57 12.28
CA ASP A 299 -4.46 -11.26 13.65
C ASP A 299 -4.56 -9.76 13.99
N LEU A 300 -4.91 -8.92 13.01
CA LEU A 300 -4.88 -7.47 13.16
C LEU A 300 -6.19 -6.89 13.69
N VAL A 301 -6.05 -5.73 14.32
CA VAL A 301 -7.03 -4.65 14.38
C VAL A 301 -6.32 -3.40 13.87
N ILE A 302 -6.77 -2.92 12.72
CA ILE A 302 -6.09 -1.87 11.95
C ILE A 302 -6.68 -0.50 12.30
N TYR A 303 -5.80 0.44 12.64
CA TYR A 303 -6.13 1.86 12.79
C TYR A 303 -5.68 2.61 11.53
N GLU A 304 -6.62 3.00 10.67
CA GLU A 304 -6.32 3.79 9.48
C GLU A 304 -5.97 5.23 9.89
N LEU A 305 -4.75 5.65 9.57
CA LEU A 305 -4.10 6.85 10.07
C LEU A 305 -3.63 7.74 8.92
N HIS A 306 -4.10 8.99 8.93
CA HIS A 306 -3.53 10.04 8.08
C HIS A 306 -2.59 10.95 8.86
N ILE A 307 -1.31 10.93 8.50
CA ILE A 307 -0.27 11.74 9.16
C ILE A 307 -0.57 13.23 9.05
N GLY A 308 -0.99 13.72 7.88
CA GLY A 308 -1.31 15.13 7.67
C GLY A 308 -2.44 15.63 8.58
N ALA A 309 -3.36 14.76 8.99
CA ALA A 309 -4.49 15.11 9.87
C ALA A 309 -4.11 15.24 11.36
N LEU A 310 -2.88 14.92 11.75
CA LEU A 310 -2.36 15.13 13.11
C LEU A 310 -1.96 16.59 13.35
N GLY A 311 -1.02 16.88 14.26
CA GLY A 311 -0.49 18.24 14.50
C GLY A 311 -1.49 19.21 15.16
N TYR A 312 -2.33 18.72 16.08
CA TYR A 312 -3.41 19.47 16.72
C TYR A 312 -2.96 20.83 17.27
N GLY A 313 -3.79 21.86 17.06
CA GLY A 313 -3.51 23.22 17.54
C GLY A 313 -2.45 24.00 16.75
N THR A 314 -1.92 23.44 15.66
CA THR A 314 -1.02 24.15 14.74
C THR A 314 -1.76 24.65 13.49
N ASN A 315 -1.07 25.33 12.56
CA ASN A 315 -1.58 25.68 11.23
C ASN A 315 -0.83 24.95 10.10
N ARG A 316 -0.15 23.84 10.43
CA ARG A 316 0.52 22.96 9.46
C ARG A 316 -0.13 21.57 9.45
N PRO A 317 0.02 20.79 8.38
CA PRO A 317 -0.25 19.36 8.44
C PRO A 317 0.63 18.69 9.49
N GLY A 318 0.16 17.57 10.02
CA GLY A 318 0.93 16.71 10.93
C GLY A 318 2.12 16.04 10.25
N ASN A 319 3.08 15.57 11.05
CA ASN A 319 4.24 14.81 10.60
C ASN A 319 4.47 13.56 11.46
N PHE A 320 5.47 12.76 11.13
CA PHE A 320 5.78 11.53 11.89
C PHE A 320 6.20 11.80 13.33
N ALA A 321 6.75 12.97 13.68
CA ALA A 321 6.97 13.34 15.07
C ALA A 321 5.64 13.53 15.84
N ASP A 322 4.59 14.04 15.20
CA ASP A 322 3.24 14.08 15.79
C ASP A 322 2.65 12.66 15.91
N ALA A 323 2.91 11.78 14.95
CA ALA A 323 2.49 10.38 14.99
C ALA A 323 3.18 9.58 16.12
N ILE A 324 4.47 9.81 16.35
CA ILE A 324 5.20 9.22 17.50
C ILE A 324 4.57 9.69 18.83
N GLN A 325 4.17 10.95 18.93
CA GLN A 325 3.46 11.47 20.12
C GLN A 325 2.09 10.85 20.33
N LEU A 326 1.44 10.36 19.26
CA LEU A 326 0.18 9.61 19.32
C LEU A 326 0.38 8.14 19.75
N LEU A 327 1.59 7.57 19.69
CA LEU A 327 1.79 6.15 20.01
C LEU A 327 1.27 5.71 21.39
N PRO A 328 1.47 6.47 22.49
CA PRO A 328 0.88 6.11 23.78
C PRO A 328 -0.66 6.01 23.74
N TYR A 329 -1.31 6.83 22.91
CA TYR A 329 -2.76 6.77 22.69
C TYR A 329 -3.15 5.47 22.00
N LEU A 330 -2.45 5.07 20.94
CA LEU A 330 -2.72 3.84 20.19
C LEU A 330 -2.46 2.58 21.02
N VAL A 331 -1.38 2.57 21.80
CA VAL A 331 -1.05 1.49 22.74
C VAL A 331 -2.15 1.33 23.80
N ASP A 332 -2.65 2.45 24.33
CA ASP A 332 -3.73 2.41 25.31
C ASP A 332 -5.08 1.99 24.67
N LEU A 333 -5.36 2.44 23.44
CA LEU A 333 -6.51 1.98 22.66
C LEU A 333 -6.48 0.46 22.41
N GLY A 334 -5.28 -0.10 22.23
CA GLY A 334 -5.06 -1.55 22.12
C GLY A 334 -5.01 -2.09 20.69
N VAL A 335 -4.98 -1.21 19.68
CA VAL A 335 -4.73 -1.62 18.28
C VAL A 335 -3.32 -2.19 18.14
N ASN A 336 -3.14 -3.14 17.23
CA ASN A 336 -1.85 -3.79 16.98
C ASN A 336 -1.33 -3.55 15.56
N ALA A 337 -2.02 -2.72 14.77
CA ALA A 337 -1.55 -2.22 13.49
C ALA A 337 -2.04 -0.80 13.22
N VAL A 338 -1.22 -0.03 12.52
CA VAL A 338 -1.62 1.21 11.84
C VAL A 338 -1.53 1.00 10.35
N GLU A 339 -2.51 1.48 9.60
CA GLU A 339 -2.47 1.59 8.15
C GLU A 339 -2.30 3.06 7.80
N LEU A 340 -1.15 3.42 7.27
CA LEU A 340 -0.86 4.78 6.83
C LEU A 340 -1.50 5.00 5.46
N LEU A 341 -2.23 6.11 5.30
CA LEU A 341 -2.49 6.66 3.96
C LEU A 341 -1.17 6.86 3.19
N PRO A 342 -1.16 6.98 1.86
CA PRO A 342 0.07 6.98 1.07
C PRO A 342 1.07 8.07 1.49
N MET A 343 2.34 7.68 1.65
CA MET A 343 3.45 8.57 2.07
C MET A 343 4.59 8.64 1.04
N SER A 344 4.41 8.08 -0.15
CA SER A 344 5.32 8.40 -1.27
C SER A 344 5.13 9.86 -1.67
N GLU A 345 6.18 10.55 -2.12
CA GLU A 345 6.14 11.99 -2.43
C GLU A 345 4.94 12.35 -3.32
N PHE A 346 4.13 13.31 -2.87
CA PHE A 346 2.93 13.76 -3.56
C PHE A 346 2.90 15.27 -3.69
N ARG A 347 1.86 15.79 -4.32
CA ARG A 347 1.67 17.22 -4.54
C ARG A 347 0.95 17.85 -3.34
N ASP A 348 1.47 18.99 -2.88
CA ASP A 348 0.92 19.84 -1.83
C ASP A 348 0.67 19.19 -0.46
N GLU A 349 0.58 20.02 0.57
CA GLU A 349 0.46 19.59 1.96
C GLU A 349 -0.97 19.23 2.40
N GLN A 350 -1.96 19.42 1.52
CA GLN A 350 -3.38 19.17 1.78
C GLN A 350 -3.90 17.94 1.01
N ASN A 351 -3.00 17.17 0.42
CA ASN A 351 -3.31 15.91 -0.22
C ASN A 351 -3.57 14.80 0.81
N TRP A 352 -4.20 13.72 0.36
CA TRP A 352 -4.27 12.45 1.09
C TRP A 352 -3.13 11.50 0.72
N GLY A 353 -2.36 11.85 -0.31
CA GLY A 353 -1.17 11.16 -0.80
C GLY A 353 -1.38 10.32 -2.06
N TYR A 354 -2.62 10.21 -2.53
CA TYR A 354 -2.95 9.35 -3.68
C TYR A 354 -2.42 9.87 -5.02
N GLU A 355 -2.07 11.16 -5.11
CA GLU A 355 -1.40 11.73 -6.28
C GLU A 355 0.13 11.55 -6.19
N THR A 356 0.58 10.30 -6.19
CA THR A 356 2.01 9.97 -6.02
C THR A 356 2.85 10.35 -7.25
N SER A 357 4.00 10.98 -7.00
CA SER A 357 4.99 11.39 -8.01
C SER A 357 6.30 10.60 -7.95
N HIS A 358 6.82 10.29 -6.75
CA HIS A 358 8.10 9.58 -6.59
C HIS A 358 8.00 8.47 -5.55
N TYR A 359 8.01 7.23 -6.02
CA TYR A 359 7.71 6.04 -5.20
C TYR A 359 8.82 5.63 -4.21
N PHE A 360 10.03 6.18 -4.37
CA PHE A 360 11.16 5.91 -3.48
C PHE A 360 11.47 7.06 -2.52
N ALA A 361 10.85 8.23 -2.75
CA ALA A 361 10.95 9.39 -1.88
C ALA A 361 9.73 9.42 -0.96
N LEU A 362 9.95 9.72 0.31
CA LEU A 362 8.89 9.82 1.30
C LEU A 362 8.54 11.29 1.45
N GLU A 363 7.24 11.57 1.51
CA GLU A 363 6.67 12.92 1.61
C GLU A 363 7.41 13.73 2.68
N TYR A 364 8.08 14.79 2.24
CA TYR A 364 8.98 15.51 3.13
C TYR A 364 8.23 16.40 4.12
N SER A 365 7.04 16.91 3.75
CA SER A 365 6.17 17.66 4.69
C SER A 365 5.72 16.79 5.89
N ALA A 366 5.59 15.47 5.67
CA ALA A 366 5.31 14.49 6.71
C ALA A 366 6.55 14.10 7.55
N GLY A 367 7.74 14.62 7.23
CA GLY A 367 9.00 14.35 7.92
C GLY A 367 9.99 13.48 7.14
N GLY A 368 9.62 13.05 5.93
CA GLY A 368 10.50 12.34 5.01
C GLY A 368 11.02 10.98 5.51
N ARG A 369 12.11 10.53 4.87
CA ARG A 369 12.66 9.17 5.05
C ARG A 369 12.97 8.83 6.51
N ASP A 370 13.71 9.69 7.20
CA ASP A 370 14.26 9.34 8.50
C ASP A 370 13.20 9.40 9.60
N GLN A 371 12.26 10.36 9.60
CA GLN A 371 11.19 10.34 10.60
C GLN A 371 10.27 9.12 10.44
N LEU A 372 10.02 8.65 9.21
CA LEU A 372 9.29 7.39 9.00
C LEU A 372 10.02 6.21 9.66
N LYS A 373 11.35 6.11 9.53
CA LYS A 373 12.13 5.05 10.20
C LYS A 373 12.00 5.10 11.72
N HIS A 374 12.06 6.30 12.31
CA HIS A 374 11.83 6.48 13.75
C HIS A 374 10.41 6.08 14.15
N PHE A 375 9.39 6.45 13.37
CA PHE A 375 8.01 6.05 13.63
C PHE A 375 7.83 4.53 13.58
N VAL A 376 8.30 3.85 12.53
CA VAL A 376 8.23 2.38 12.40
C VAL A 376 8.93 1.70 13.57
N ARG A 377 10.16 2.15 13.91
CA ARG A 377 10.90 1.61 15.04
C ARG A 377 10.13 1.73 16.36
N GLU A 378 9.50 2.87 16.62
CA GLU A 378 8.73 3.08 17.84
C GLU A 378 7.39 2.31 17.84
N CYS A 379 6.74 2.12 16.69
CA CYS A 379 5.62 1.19 16.53
C CYS A 379 6.03 -0.24 16.90
N HIS A 380 7.15 -0.72 16.36
CA HIS A 380 7.66 -2.08 16.60
C HIS A 380 8.02 -2.34 18.06
N ARG A 381 8.63 -1.37 18.74
CA ARG A 381 8.88 -1.42 20.20
C ARG A 381 7.61 -1.56 21.02
N ASN A 382 6.50 -1.11 20.47
CA ASN A 382 5.17 -1.16 21.08
C ASN A 382 4.31 -2.31 20.58
N GLY A 383 4.81 -3.18 19.70
CA GLY A 383 4.05 -4.31 19.14
C GLY A 383 2.97 -3.91 18.14
N ILE A 384 3.13 -2.75 17.50
CA ILE A 384 2.23 -2.24 16.47
C ILE A 384 2.89 -2.43 15.11
N ALA A 385 2.24 -3.16 14.22
CA ALA A 385 2.67 -3.30 12.83
C ALA A 385 2.35 -2.02 12.03
N VAL A 386 3.19 -1.69 11.05
CA VAL A 386 2.97 -0.57 10.14
C VAL A 386 2.65 -1.12 8.75
N ILE A 387 1.42 -0.89 8.32
CA ILE A 387 0.96 -1.09 6.95
C ILE A 387 0.99 0.27 6.25
N MET A 388 1.38 0.28 4.98
CA MET A 388 1.41 1.50 4.19
C MET A 388 0.59 1.35 2.91
N ASP A 389 -0.29 2.31 2.66
CA ASP A 389 -0.99 2.41 1.39
C ASP A 389 -0.03 2.78 0.27
N VAL A 390 -0.18 2.10 -0.87
CA VAL A 390 0.62 2.31 -2.07
C VAL A 390 -0.27 2.44 -3.29
N VAL A 391 0.08 3.38 -4.17
CA VAL A 391 -0.72 3.74 -5.33
C VAL A 391 0.04 3.39 -6.59
N TYR A 392 -0.43 2.39 -7.33
CA TYR A 392 0.22 1.96 -8.58
C TYR A 392 -0.69 2.06 -9.78
N ASN A 393 -1.96 2.44 -9.60
CA ASN A 393 -2.96 2.46 -10.66
C ASN A 393 -2.86 3.71 -11.56
N HIS A 394 -2.12 4.75 -11.16
CA HIS A 394 -1.86 5.98 -11.94
C HIS A 394 -0.56 6.68 -11.46
N TYR A 395 -0.26 7.85 -12.04
CA TYR A 395 0.75 8.79 -11.56
C TYR A 395 0.10 10.15 -11.32
N SER A 396 0.73 11.01 -10.50
CA SER A 396 0.31 12.41 -10.35
C SER A 396 0.26 13.12 -11.72
N PRO A 397 -0.89 13.71 -12.11
CA PRO A 397 -1.03 14.40 -13.40
C PRO A 397 -0.22 15.70 -13.47
N ASP A 398 0.11 16.30 -12.33
CA ASP A 398 0.79 17.60 -12.23
C ASP A 398 2.30 17.50 -11.94
N ALA A 399 2.86 16.29 -11.90
CA ALA A 399 4.29 16.03 -11.71
C ALA A 399 5.07 15.95 -13.04
N GLY A 400 4.99 17.01 -13.87
CA GLY A 400 5.54 17.01 -15.24
C GLY A 400 7.05 16.75 -15.37
N ARG A 401 7.81 16.91 -14.29
CA ARG A 401 9.26 16.62 -14.21
C ARG A 401 9.58 15.16 -13.90
N ALA A 402 8.60 14.41 -13.41
CA ALA A 402 8.68 12.97 -13.19
C ALA A 402 8.24 12.24 -14.47
N GLN A 403 7.24 11.37 -14.44
CA GLN A 403 6.98 10.36 -15.46
C GLN A 403 6.48 10.90 -16.82
N TRP A 404 5.81 12.06 -16.83
CA TRP A 404 5.15 12.55 -18.06
C TRP A 404 6.15 12.88 -19.16
N ALA A 405 5.96 12.29 -20.34
CA ALA A 405 6.78 12.51 -21.54
C ALA A 405 8.30 12.49 -21.23
N TYR A 406 8.73 11.54 -20.39
CA TYR A 406 10.04 11.56 -19.73
C TYR A 406 11.21 11.73 -20.71
N ASP A 407 11.21 10.99 -21.81
CA ASP A 407 12.31 10.96 -22.78
C ASP A 407 11.90 11.17 -24.24
N SER A 408 10.59 11.31 -24.51
CA SER A 408 10.03 11.55 -25.83
C SER A 408 8.74 12.36 -25.73
N ASP A 409 8.52 13.25 -26.71
CA ASP A 409 7.27 13.99 -26.91
C ASP A 409 6.28 13.22 -27.81
N VAL A 410 6.70 12.07 -28.37
CA VAL A 410 5.85 11.23 -29.22
C VAL A 410 4.96 10.36 -28.32
N PRO A 411 3.61 10.49 -28.36
CA PRO A 411 2.72 9.81 -27.42
C PRO A 411 2.88 8.28 -27.40
N GLU A 412 2.97 7.64 -28.57
CA GLU A 412 3.16 6.19 -28.66
C GLU A 412 4.53 5.69 -28.12
N GLN A 413 5.50 6.59 -27.93
CA GLN A 413 6.80 6.29 -27.31
C GLN A 413 6.83 6.58 -25.81
N ASN A 414 5.73 7.04 -25.19
CA ASN A 414 5.70 7.32 -23.76
C ASN A 414 6.03 6.05 -22.96
N ILE A 415 7.13 6.08 -22.21
CA ILE A 415 7.69 4.89 -21.58
C ILE A 415 7.04 4.52 -20.23
N TYR A 416 6.29 5.44 -19.61
CA TYR A 416 5.65 5.23 -18.31
C TYR A 416 4.13 5.11 -18.38
N TYR A 417 3.48 5.79 -19.33
CA TYR A 417 2.03 5.76 -19.53
C TYR A 417 1.66 4.84 -20.66
N TRP A 418 0.56 4.09 -20.50
CA TRP A 418 0.09 3.21 -21.55
C TRP A 418 -0.49 4.02 -22.72
N TYR A 419 0.00 3.74 -23.92
CA TYR A 419 -0.50 4.33 -25.16
C TYR A 419 -0.80 3.24 -26.19
N GLU A 420 -2.03 3.22 -26.69
CA GLU A 420 -2.50 2.31 -27.74
C GLU A 420 -2.41 2.95 -29.12
N GLY A 421 -1.85 2.22 -30.09
CA GLY A 421 -1.83 2.63 -31.49
C GLY A 421 -0.88 3.80 -31.80
N ASN A 422 -1.25 4.61 -32.80
CA ASN A 422 -0.46 5.75 -33.27
C ASN A 422 -1.25 7.04 -33.09
N SER A 423 -0.60 8.08 -32.58
CA SER A 423 -1.24 9.38 -32.33
C SER A 423 -1.89 10.03 -33.55
N SER A 424 -1.41 9.73 -34.76
CA SER A 424 -2.01 10.22 -36.01
C SER A 424 -3.39 9.64 -36.32
N ASN A 425 -3.84 8.61 -35.60
CA ASN A 425 -5.10 7.90 -35.87
C ASN A 425 -6.29 8.42 -35.05
N TYR A 426 -6.05 9.30 -34.07
CA TYR A 426 -7.08 9.72 -33.12
C TYR A 426 -7.62 11.10 -33.45
N PHE A 427 -8.94 11.19 -33.57
CA PHE A 427 -9.66 12.41 -33.92
C PHE A 427 -10.95 12.52 -33.11
N TYR A 428 -11.34 13.74 -32.77
CA TYR A 428 -12.69 14.02 -32.28
C TYR A 428 -13.73 13.77 -33.38
N SER A 429 -15.00 13.65 -33.00
CA SER A 429 -16.12 13.45 -33.94
C SER A 429 -16.27 14.59 -34.96
N ASP A 430 -15.72 15.77 -34.67
CA ASP A 430 -15.70 16.93 -35.56
C ASP A 430 -14.48 16.98 -36.50
N GLY A 431 -13.62 15.95 -36.47
CA GLY A 431 -12.45 15.80 -37.33
C GLY A 431 -11.17 16.49 -36.82
N ARG A 432 -11.20 17.14 -35.65
CA ARG A 432 -9.98 17.69 -35.02
C ARG A 432 -9.06 16.57 -34.52
N HIS A 433 -7.74 16.73 -34.70
CA HIS A 433 -6.74 15.78 -34.21
C HIS A 433 -6.75 15.72 -32.67
N PHE A 434 -6.67 14.50 -32.13
CA PHE A 434 -6.77 14.21 -30.70
C PHE A 434 -5.67 13.22 -30.28
N PRO A 435 -4.40 13.66 -30.21
CA PRO A 435 -3.28 12.75 -29.95
C PRO A 435 -3.37 12.03 -28.59
N GLU A 436 -4.09 12.57 -27.61
CA GLU A 436 -4.29 11.94 -26.30
C GLU A 436 -5.27 10.76 -26.35
N GLY A 437 -6.04 10.59 -27.42
CA GLY A 437 -7.04 9.52 -27.54
C GLY A 437 -6.48 8.09 -27.44
N GLY A 438 -5.16 7.92 -27.61
CA GLY A 438 -4.49 6.64 -27.43
C GLY A 438 -4.15 6.28 -25.99
N TYR A 439 -4.23 7.21 -25.04
CA TYR A 439 -4.02 6.89 -23.63
C TYR A 439 -5.16 6.01 -23.07
N VAL A 440 -4.93 5.41 -21.90
CA VAL A 440 -5.84 4.44 -21.29
C VAL A 440 -6.40 4.99 -19.98
N ASP A 441 -7.73 5.06 -19.92
CA ASP A 441 -8.47 5.39 -18.70
C ASP A 441 -8.77 4.12 -17.91
N ASN A 442 -8.82 4.22 -16.58
CA ASN A 442 -9.06 3.08 -15.70
C ASN A 442 -9.89 3.40 -14.46
N MET A 443 -10.72 4.45 -14.53
CA MET A 443 -11.51 5.01 -13.42
C MET A 443 -10.72 5.67 -12.29
N SER A 444 -9.38 5.70 -12.37
CA SER A 444 -8.56 6.46 -11.43
C SER A 444 -8.40 7.93 -11.85
N THR A 445 -7.68 8.72 -11.05
CA THR A 445 -7.40 10.15 -11.23
C THR A 445 -6.51 10.45 -12.45
N GLY A 446 -5.83 9.44 -13.02
CA GLY A 446 -4.95 9.61 -14.17
C GLY A 446 -4.92 8.41 -15.11
N PHE A 447 -4.14 8.52 -16.19
CA PHE A 447 -3.98 7.44 -17.16
C PHE A 447 -3.22 6.23 -16.59
N SER A 448 -3.56 5.05 -17.11
CA SER A 448 -2.99 3.76 -16.72
C SER A 448 -1.47 3.69 -16.99
N PRO A 449 -0.66 3.21 -16.03
CA PRO A 449 0.75 2.92 -16.27
C PRO A 449 0.97 1.85 -17.34
N ARG A 450 2.13 1.93 -18.00
CA ARG A 450 2.51 1.03 -19.11
C ARG A 450 2.97 -0.34 -18.60
N PHE A 451 2.10 -1.11 -17.95
CA PHE A 451 2.46 -2.37 -17.29
C PHE A 451 2.98 -3.48 -18.21
N HIS A 452 2.91 -3.37 -19.54
CA HIS A 452 3.61 -4.32 -20.42
C HIS A 452 5.12 -4.15 -20.39
N GLU A 453 5.59 -2.95 -20.04
CA GLU A 453 6.99 -2.65 -19.85
C GLU A 453 7.50 -3.20 -18.50
N GLU A 454 8.53 -4.04 -18.55
CA GLU A 454 9.11 -4.64 -17.35
C GLU A 454 9.74 -3.59 -16.44
N MET A 455 10.35 -2.54 -17.01
CA MET A 455 10.95 -1.45 -16.22
C MET A 455 9.93 -0.70 -15.37
N VAL A 456 8.70 -0.52 -15.86
CA VAL A 456 7.60 0.12 -15.11
C VAL A 456 7.15 -0.78 -13.97
N ARG A 457 6.90 -2.07 -14.23
CA ARG A 457 6.56 -3.04 -13.16
C ARG A 457 7.65 -3.11 -12.10
N LYS A 458 8.92 -3.19 -12.52
CA LYS A 458 10.08 -3.27 -11.63
C LYS A 458 10.28 -2.00 -10.80
N MET A 459 9.93 -0.82 -11.31
CA MET A 459 9.98 0.41 -10.52
C MET A 459 9.08 0.31 -9.28
N PHE A 460 7.81 -0.05 -9.47
CA PHE A 460 6.84 -0.21 -8.36
C PHE A 460 7.19 -1.38 -7.42
N ILE A 461 7.66 -2.51 -7.97
CA ILE A 461 8.10 -3.65 -7.15
C ILE A 461 9.29 -3.26 -6.28
N SER A 462 10.24 -2.51 -6.85
CA SER A 462 11.46 -2.11 -6.16
C SER A 462 11.19 -1.03 -5.12
N SER A 463 10.19 -0.16 -5.31
CA SER A 463 9.80 0.80 -4.28
C SER A 463 9.21 0.10 -3.07
N ALA A 464 8.30 -0.86 -3.25
CA ALA A 464 7.79 -1.68 -2.15
C ALA A 464 8.89 -2.51 -1.47
N ALA A 465 9.80 -3.12 -2.25
CA ALA A 465 10.94 -3.83 -1.69
C ALA A 465 11.85 -2.90 -0.85
N THR A 466 12.00 -1.65 -1.26
CA THR A 466 12.73 -0.62 -0.51
C THR A 466 12.04 -0.30 0.81
N LEU A 467 10.71 -0.13 0.81
CA LEU A 467 9.92 0.07 2.03
C LEU A 467 10.03 -1.12 3.01
N LEU A 468 10.08 -2.35 2.50
CA LEU A 468 10.32 -3.52 3.35
C LEU A 468 11.73 -3.55 3.95
N GLU A 469 12.76 -3.34 3.11
CA GLU A 469 14.16 -3.60 3.49
C GLU A 469 14.86 -2.42 4.14
N GLU A 470 14.52 -1.17 3.77
CA GLU A 470 15.17 0.03 4.32
C GLU A 470 14.34 0.73 5.42
N PHE A 471 13.02 0.50 5.44
CA PHE A 471 12.07 1.16 6.34
C PHE A 471 11.33 0.21 7.27
N HIS A 472 11.47 -1.10 7.05
CA HIS A 472 10.86 -2.15 7.87
C HIS A 472 9.33 -2.10 7.95
N VAL A 473 8.67 -1.55 6.92
CA VAL A 473 7.20 -1.62 6.78
C VAL A 473 6.74 -3.09 6.79
N ASP A 474 5.68 -3.43 7.51
CA ASP A 474 5.24 -4.81 7.75
C ASP A 474 4.27 -5.34 6.69
N GLY A 475 3.61 -4.45 5.97
CA GLY A 475 2.63 -4.78 4.96
C GLY A 475 2.18 -3.59 4.14
N PHE A 476 1.33 -3.85 3.16
CA PHE A 476 0.80 -2.82 2.26
C PHE A 476 -0.66 -3.07 1.94
N ARG A 477 -1.40 -1.98 1.72
CA ARG A 477 -2.66 -2.01 0.98
C ARG A 477 -2.44 -1.32 -0.37
N VAL A 478 -2.75 -2.02 -1.46
CA VAL A 478 -2.65 -1.48 -2.82
C VAL A 478 -4.00 -0.86 -3.18
N ASP A 479 -3.97 0.44 -3.45
CA ASP A 479 -5.14 1.21 -3.88
C ASP A 479 -5.61 0.82 -5.28
N GLN A 480 -6.93 0.69 -5.46
CA GLN A 480 -7.65 0.47 -6.71
C GLN A 480 -7.00 -0.60 -7.57
N THR A 481 -6.85 -1.81 -7.04
CA THR A 481 -6.33 -2.93 -7.83
C THR A 481 -7.23 -3.24 -9.01
N THR A 482 -8.54 -3.00 -8.87
CA THR A 482 -9.50 -3.19 -9.96
C THR A 482 -9.26 -2.27 -11.15
N SER A 483 -8.80 -1.03 -10.93
CA SER A 483 -8.35 -0.14 -12.01
C SER A 483 -7.20 -0.72 -12.82
N MET A 484 -6.33 -1.53 -12.21
CA MET A 484 -5.22 -2.14 -12.94
C MET A 484 -5.64 -3.37 -13.75
N HIS A 485 -6.54 -4.21 -13.25
CA HIS A 485 -6.84 -5.50 -13.87
C HIS A 485 -8.23 -5.62 -14.54
N SER A 486 -9.10 -4.62 -14.45
CA SER A 486 -10.49 -4.73 -14.95
C SER A 486 -10.98 -3.52 -15.74
N TYR A 487 -10.79 -2.30 -15.24
CA TYR A 487 -11.48 -1.11 -15.75
C TYR A 487 -10.85 -0.42 -16.97
N ASN A 488 -9.81 -0.98 -17.57
CA ASN A 488 -9.05 -0.28 -18.62
C ASN A 488 -9.85 -0.13 -19.92
N VAL A 489 -10.04 1.12 -20.36
CA VAL A 489 -10.69 1.50 -21.61
C VAL A 489 -9.85 2.51 -22.39
N LEU A 490 -10.02 2.55 -23.70
CA LEU A 490 -9.34 3.54 -24.53
C LEU A 490 -9.94 4.93 -24.35
N HIS A 491 -9.11 5.95 -24.18
CA HIS A 491 -9.54 7.33 -23.98
C HIS A 491 -10.37 7.89 -25.16
N ALA A 492 -10.05 7.51 -26.40
CA ALA A 492 -10.75 8.01 -27.59
C ALA A 492 -12.22 7.58 -27.71
N ASP A 493 -12.54 6.34 -27.36
CA ASP A 493 -13.84 5.73 -27.71
C ASP A 493 -14.44 4.86 -26.59
N GLY A 494 -13.78 4.73 -25.44
CA GLY A 494 -14.24 3.95 -24.30
C GLY A 494 -14.21 2.43 -24.53
N ARG A 495 -13.58 1.93 -25.60
CA ARG A 495 -13.55 0.48 -25.86
C ARG A 495 -12.72 -0.25 -24.79
N PRO A 496 -13.18 -1.41 -24.27
CA PRO A 496 -12.41 -2.19 -23.31
C PRO A 496 -11.09 -2.70 -23.88
N LEU A 497 -10.02 -2.65 -23.06
CA LEU A 497 -8.67 -3.08 -23.44
C LEU A 497 -8.22 -4.29 -22.60
N GLY A 498 -8.69 -5.49 -22.99
CA GLY A 498 -8.41 -6.72 -22.24
C GLY A 498 -6.92 -7.07 -22.08
N ASN A 499 -6.07 -6.69 -23.04
CA ASN A 499 -4.62 -6.90 -22.88
C ASN A 499 -4.02 -6.02 -21.77
N VAL A 500 -4.49 -4.79 -21.59
CA VAL A 500 -4.04 -3.91 -20.51
C VAL A 500 -4.35 -4.53 -19.16
N ASN A 501 -5.58 -5.03 -19.01
CA ASN A 501 -6.06 -5.77 -17.83
C ASN A 501 -5.15 -6.96 -17.48
N VAL A 502 -4.74 -7.74 -18.49
CA VAL A 502 -3.82 -8.87 -18.29
C VAL A 502 -2.46 -8.42 -17.76
N PHE A 503 -1.90 -7.33 -18.30
CA PHE A 503 -0.61 -6.82 -17.83
C PHE A 503 -0.69 -6.16 -16.45
N GLY A 504 -1.81 -5.52 -16.09
CA GLY A 504 -2.06 -5.10 -14.71
C GLY A 504 -2.13 -6.29 -13.74
N ALA A 505 -2.83 -7.36 -14.11
CA ALA A 505 -2.85 -8.60 -13.31
C ALA A 505 -1.46 -9.26 -13.20
N LYS A 506 -0.66 -9.23 -14.27
CA LYS A 506 0.75 -9.68 -14.26
C LYS A 506 1.59 -8.90 -13.28
N PHE A 507 1.47 -7.57 -13.29
CA PHE A 507 2.14 -6.70 -12.34
C PHE A 507 1.79 -7.08 -10.90
N LEU A 508 0.51 -7.21 -10.57
CA LEU A 508 0.06 -7.54 -9.21
C LEU A 508 0.60 -8.91 -8.74
N ARG A 509 0.59 -9.93 -9.62
CA ARG A 509 1.19 -11.24 -9.32
C ARG A 509 2.70 -11.16 -9.09
N GLU A 510 3.41 -10.45 -9.96
CA GLU A 510 4.85 -10.26 -9.87
C GLU A 510 5.22 -9.52 -8.58
N TRP A 511 4.44 -8.50 -8.22
CA TRP A 511 4.59 -7.72 -7.01
C TRP A 511 4.39 -8.57 -5.75
N CYS A 512 3.24 -9.27 -5.63
CA CYS A 512 2.98 -10.11 -4.45
C CYS A 512 4.04 -11.20 -4.29
N ARG A 513 4.39 -11.88 -5.38
CA ARG A 513 5.40 -12.95 -5.40
C ARG A 513 6.78 -12.43 -5.01
N THR A 514 7.19 -11.27 -5.52
CA THR A 514 8.49 -10.69 -5.17
C THR A 514 8.56 -10.34 -3.69
N LEU A 515 7.53 -9.67 -3.15
CA LEU A 515 7.51 -9.29 -1.74
C LEU A 515 7.47 -10.52 -0.81
N LYS A 516 6.69 -11.56 -1.16
CA LYS A 516 6.67 -12.83 -0.41
C LYS A 516 7.98 -13.62 -0.52
N LEU A 517 8.78 -13.43 -1.58
CA LEU A 517 10.15 -13.97 -1.65
C LEU A 517 11.09 -13.22 -0.69
N ILE A 518 10.92 -11.91 -0.53
CA ILE A 518 11.75 -11.05 0.35
C ILE A 518 11.41 -11.26 1.83
N ARG A 519 10.10 -11.24 2.14
CA ARG A 519 9.55 -11.40 3.48
C ARG A 519 8.29 -12.27 3.40
N PRO A 520 8.36 -13.57 3.73
CA PRO A 520 7.24 -14.49 3.55
C PRO A 520 5.97 -14.14 4.33
N ASP A 521 6.13 -13.46 5.47
CA ASP A 521 5.08 -12.99 6.37
C ASP A 521 4.67 -11.52 6.14
N VAL A 522 5.12 -10.88 5.06
CA VAL A 522 4.62 -9.56 4.67
C VAL A 522 3.11 -9.63 4.45
N MET A 523 2.36 -8.68 5.00
CA MET A 523 0.90 -8.64 4.91
C MET A 523 0.48 -7.83 3.68
N LEU A 524 -0.17 -8.47 2.72
CA LEU A 524 -0.55 -7.85 1.45
C LEU A 524 -2.06 -7.75 1.34
N MET A 525 -2.57 -6.54 1.21
CA MET A 525 -4.00 -6.25 1.07
C MET A 525 -4.28 -5.52 -0.24
N ALA A 526 -5.43 -5.79 -0.82
CA ALA A 526 -5.90 -5.11 -2.02
C ALA A 526 -7.15 -4.31 -1.70
N GLU A 527 -7.26 -3.10 -2.21
CA GLU A 527 -8.58 -2.52 -2.42
C GLU A 527 -9.08 -2.90 -3.80
N ASP A 528 -10.12 -3.75 -3.80
CA ASP A 528 -10.64 -4.37 -4.99
C ASP A 528 -12.18 -4.45 -4.94
N HIS A 529 -12.81 -3.97 -6.00
CA HIS A 529 -14.26 -3.91 -6.15
C HIS A 529 -14.80 -4.87 -7.22
N SER A 530 -13.99 -5.83 -7.68
CA SER A 530 -14.38 -6.75 -8.75
C SER A 530 -15.12 -8.00 -8.27
N ASP A 531 -15.13 -8.26 -6.96
CA ASP A 531 -15.52 -9.55 -6.36
C ASP A 531 -14.78 -10.77 -6.95
N TRP A 532 -13.62 -10.56 -7.58
CA TRP A 532 -12.83 -11.64 -8.16
C TRP A 532 -12.09 -12.41 -7.07
N ASP A 533 -12.57 -13.60 -6.72
CA ASP A 533 -11.99 -14.45 -5.66
C ASP A 533 -10.48 -14.70 -5.83
N ARG A 534 -9.99 -14.66 -7.09
CA ARG A 534 -8.57 -14.84 -7.40
C ARG A 534 -7.67 -13.72 -6.91
N VAL A 535 -8.20 -12.58 -6.48
CA VAL A 535 -7.41 -11.53 -5.82
C VAL A 535 -6.66 -12.11 -4.63
N THR A 536 -7.32 -12.97 -3.84
CA THR A 536 -6.75 -13.60 -2.64
C THR A 536 -6.27 -15.03 -2.85
N GLU A 537 -6.34 -15.54 -4.08
CA GLU A 537 -5.80 -16.86 -4.43
C GLU A 537 -4.28 -16.79 -4.66
N SER A 538 -3.57 -17.87 -4.33
CA SER A 538 -2.12 -17.97 -4.52
C SER A 538 -1.70 -17.74 -5.98
N THR A 539 -0.57 -17.05 -6.16
CA THR A 539 0.01 -16.85 -7.49
C THR A 539 0.44 -18.15 -8.19
N GLU A 540 0.64 -19.23 -7.45
CA GLU A 540 0.95 -20.55 -8.01
C GLU A 540 -0.30 -21.24 -8.61
N ASN A 541 -1.50 -20.82 -8.20
CA ASN A 541 -2.77 -21.27 -8.77
C ASN A 541 -3.35 -20.26 -9.77
N GLY A 542 -2.58 -19.24 -10.15
CA GLY A 542 -3.02 -18.19 -11.08
C GLY A 542 -3.88 -17.08 -10.46
N GLY A 543 -3.88 -16.96 -9.13
CA GLY A 543 -4.40 -15.80 -8.41
C GLY A 543 -3.41 -14.63 -8.34
N LEU A 544 -3.81 -13.50 -7.76
CA LEU A 544 -2.96 -12.31 -7.59
C LEU A 544 -2.02 -12.42 -6.39
N GLY A 545 -2.39 -13.17 -5.36
CA GLY A 545 -1.53 -13.49 -4.21
C GLY A 545 -1.65 -12.55 -3.01
N PHE A 546 -2.70 -11.74 -2.91
CA PHE A 546 -3.00 -10.94 -1.71
C PHE A 546 -3.51 -11.83 -0.57
N ASP A 547 -3.26 -11.44 0.67
CA ASP A 547 -3.73 -12.15 1.86
C ASP A 547 -5.19 -11.78 2.20
N ALA A 548 -5.61 -10.56 1.84
CA ALA A 548 -6.99 -10.10 2.00
C ALA A 548 -7.36 -9.00 0.99
N ALA A 549 -8.66 -8.75 0.83
CA ALA A 549 -9.17 -7.60 0.08
C ALA A 549 -10.12 -6.76 0.94
N TRP A 550 -10.07 -5.43 0.81
CA TRP A 550 -11.08 -4.53 1.38
C TRP A 550 -12.48 -4.93 0.93
N TYR A 551 -13.45 -4.78 1.82
CA TYR A 551 -14.81 -5.23 1.58
C TYR A 551 -15.84 -4.12 1.76
N SER A 552 -15.90 -3.23 0.77
CA SER A 552 -16.81 -2.07 0.75
C SER A 552 -18.28 -2.44 0.87
N SER A 553 -18.71 -3.62 0.38
CA SER A 553 -20.08 -4.10 0.55
C SER A 553 -20.46 -4.29 2.03
N PHE A 554 -19.51 -4.60 2.91
CA PHE A 554 -19.75 -4.62 4.36
C PHE A 554 -20.11 -3.22 4.86
N TYR A 555 -19.30 -2.22 4.51
CA TYR A 555 -19.55 -0.81 4.83
C TYR A 555 -20.90 -0.34 4.27
N HIS A 556 -21.19 -0.58 2.98
CA HIS A 556 -22.42 -0.09 2.36
C HIS A 556 -23.69 -0.72 2.97
N ASN A 557 -23.64 -1.99 3.35
CA ASN A 557 -24.76 -2.63 4.05
C ASN A 557 -24.89 -2.16 5.52
N LEU A 558 -23.78 -1.79 6.17
CA LEU A 558 -23.79 -1.36 7.56
C LEU A 558 -24.11 0.14 7.71
N VAL A 559 -23.28 1.01 7.15
CA VAL A 559 -23.38 2.48 7.23
C VAL A 559 -23.87 3.05 5.88
N GLY A 560 -23.03 3.06 4.85
CA GLY A 560 -23.43 3.28 3.45
C GLY A 560 -24.36 4.48 3.17
N ASP A 561 -24.08 5.65 3.72
CA ASP A 561 -25.00 6.81 3.66
C ASP A 561 -24.83 7.72 2.43
N ALA A 562 -23.82 7.47 1.58
CA ALA A 562 -23.52 8.23 0.37
C ALA A 562 -23.72 7.48 -0.96
N SER A 563 -24.45 6.37 -0.96
CA SER A 563 -24.86 5.72 -2.22
C SER A 563 -26.35 5.95 -2.47
N ALA A 564 -26.75 6.21 -3.72
CA ALA A 564 -28.17 6.23 -4.13
C ALA A 564 -28.80 4.82 -4.19
N GLY A 565 -27.99 3.78 -4.06
CA GLY A 565 -28.40 2.40 -4.25
C GLY A 565 -29.43 1.92 -3.24
N ARG A 566 -30.54 1.34 -3.71
CA ARG A 566 -31.52 0.61 -2.87
C ARG A 566 -31.09 -0.83 -2.62
N GLU A 567 -29.99 -1.25 -3.23
CA GLU A 567 -29.41 -2.59 -3.14
C GLU A 567 -28.71 -2.87 -1.81
N TYR A 568 -28.40 -1.84 -1.02
CA TYR A 568 -27.72 -1.99 0.27
C TYR A 568 -28.65 -1.79 1.47
N ALA A 569 -28.37 -2.49 2.57
CA ALA A 569 -29.18 -2.45 3.78
C ALA A 569 -29.12 -1.11 4.55
N LYS A 570 -27.96 -0.44 4.57
CA LYS A 570 -27.71 0.85 5.24
C LYS A 570 -28.29 0.91 6.67
N LEU A 571 -27.94 -0.11 7.46
CA LEU A 571 -28.58 -0.35 8.75
C LEU A 571 -28.51 0.84 9.71
N ILE A 572 -27.33 1.46 9.85
CA ILE A 572 -27.06 2.54 10.81
C ILE A 572 -27.85 3.82 10.50
N PRO A 573 -27.76 4.42 9.29
CA PRO A 573 -28.52 5.63 8.99
C PRO A 573 -30.04 5.36 8.95
N THR A 574 -30.48 4.17 8.51
CA THR A 574 -31.91 3.82 8.52
C THR A 574 -32.45 3.68 9.95
N ALA A 575 -31.69 3.07 10.87
CA ALA A 575 -32.02 3.08 12.30
C ALA A 575 -32.03 4.52 12.87
N GLY A 576 -31.21 5.41 12.30
CA GLY A 576 -31.09 6.82 12.62
C GLY A 576 -32.39 7.63 12.58
N TYR A 577 -33.37 7.24 11.76
CA TYR A 577 -34.70 7.87 11.72
C TYR A 577 -35.47 7.72 13.03
N GLY A 578 -35.12 6.74 13.87
CA GLY A 578 -35.68 6.57 15.22
C GLY A 578 -37.06 5.93 15.28
N ASP A 579 -37.66 5.58 14.14
CA ASP A 579 -38.82 4.69 14.09
C ASP A 579 -38.41 3.23 14.44
N ASN A 580 -39.41 2.33 14.49
CA ASN A 580 -39.20 0.89 14.66
C ASN A 580 -39.57 0.10 13.38
N ASP A 581 -39.49 0.73 12.20
CA ASP A 581 -39.74 0.05 10.95
C ASP A 581 -38.72 -1.08 10.72
N PRO A 582 -39.05 -2.16 10.00
CA PRO A 582 -38.11 -3.24 9.75
C PRO A 582 -36.81 -2.75 9.09
N LEU A 583 -35.67 -3.28 9.53
CA LEU A 583 -34.38 -3.07 8.84
C LEU A 583 -34.04 -4.30 7.99
N ALA A 584 -33.31 -4.11 6.89
CA ALA A 584 -32.85 -5.18 6.01
C ALA A 584 -31.67 -5.98 6.62
N MET A 585 -31.91 -6.59 7.78
CA MET A 585 -30.91 -7.37 8.52
C MET A 585 -30.42 -8.59 7.74
N ASP A 586 -31.29 -9.17 6.89
CA ASP A 586 -31.00 -10.27 5.99
C ASP A 586 -29.99 -9.92 4.89
N TYR A 587 -30.03 -8.70 4.37
CA TYR A 587 -29.05 -8.22 3.40
C TYR A 587 -27.68 -8.07 4.07
N PHE A 588 -27.63 -7.42 5.24
CA PHE A 588 -26.39 -7.32 6.02
C PHE A 588 -25.86 -8.68 6.47
N ALA A 589 -26.74 -9.64 6.80
CA ALA A 589 -26.32 -11.00 7.16
C ALA A 589 -25.52 -11.69 6.05
N GLY A 590 -25.86 -11.44 4.77
CA GLY A 590 -25.07 -11.92 3.63
C GLY A 590 -23.66 -11.35 3.62
N ALA A 591 -23.52 -10.03 3.77
CA ALA A 591 -22.21 -9.38 3.86
C ALA A 591 -21.41 -9.84 5.09
N LEU A 592 -22.07 -9.97 6.25
CA LEU A 592 -21.44 -10.47 7.47
C LEU A 592 -20.91 -11.91 7.28
N ALA A 593 -21.67 -12.79 6.65
CA ALA A 593 -21.21 -14.15 6.33
C ALA A 593 -19.99 -14.15 5.39
N ALA A 594 -20.00 -13.29 4.36
CA ALA A 594 -18.92 -13.17 3.39
C ALA A 594 -17.61 -12.60 3.96
N SER A 595 -17.65 -11.97 5.14
CA SER A 595 -16.44 -11.47 5.82
C SER A 595 -15.38 -12.55 6.08
N GLY A 596 -15.76 -13.82 6.18
CA GLY A 596 -14.83 -14.94 6.37
C GLY A 596 -13.96 -15.28 5.14
N SER A 597 -14.24 -14.69 3.97
CA SER A 597 -13.53 -14.97 2.72
C SER A 597 -12.36 -14.00 2.50
N HIS A 598 -11.39 -13.99 3.43
CA HIS A 598 -10.17 -13.17 3.32
C HIS A 598 -10.45 -11.69 3.10
N LYS A 599 -11.30 -11.10 3.94
CA LYS A 599 -11.72 -9.70 3.83
C LYS A 599 -11.14 -8.80 4.91
N VAL A 600 -10.80 -7.57 4.56
CA VAL A 600 -10.68 -6.46 5.50
C VAL A 600 -12.04 -5.78 5.56
N VAL A 601 -12.65 -5.76 6.75
CA VAL A 601 -13.94 -5.12 6.98
C VAL A 601 -13.77 -3.84 7.76
N TYR A 602 -14.59 -2.86 7.46
CA TYR A 602 -14.57 -1.57 8.12
C TYR A 602 -15.99 -1.01 8.18
N HIS A 603 -16.26 -0.24 9.24
CA HIS A 603 -17.49 0.53 9.36
C HIS A 603 -17.29 2.00 8.98
N GLU A 604 -16.05 2.46 8.80
CA GLU A 604 -15.70 3.75 8.22
C GLU A 604 -14.25 3.69 7.69
N SER A 605 -14.02 4.27 6.52
CA SER A 605 -12.68 4.57 5.97
C SER A 605 -12.58 6.05 5.61
N HIS A 606 -11.39 6.53 5.28
CA HIS A 606 -11.15 7.93 4.88
C HIS A 606 -12.04 8.40 3.70
N ASP A 607 -12.35 7.52 2.74
CA ASP A 607 -13.24 7.82 1.59
C ASP A 607 -14.69 8.11 2.01
N GLU A 608 -15.13 7.45 3.08
CA GLU A 608 -16.53 7.38 3.48
C GLU A 608 -16.84 8.29 4.68
N ALA A 609 -15.84 9.01 5.18
CA ALA A 609 -15.95 9.84 6.37
C ALA A 609 -16.34 11.30 6.08
N GLY A 610 -17.08 11.56 5.00
CA GLY A 610 -17.45 12.92 4.60
C GLY A 610 -17.08 13.34 3.18
N ASN A 611 -16.42 12.46 2.43
CA ASN A 611 -15.85 12.74 1.12
C ASN A 611 -16.65 12.13 -0.04
N SER A 612 -17.14 10.90 0.11
CA SER A 612 -18.06 10.26 -0.84
C SER A 612 -19.38 11.03 -0.96
N TYR A 613 -19.97 11.09 -2.15
CA TYR A 613 -21.22 11.79 -2.42
C TYR A 613 -22.00 11.21 -3.60
N TYR A 614 -23.30 11.53 -3.64
CA TYR A 614 -24.17 11.29 -4.80
C TYR A 614 -25.15 12.45 -4.97
N ASP A 615 -25.72 12.58 -6.18
CA ASP A 615 -26.74 13.58 -6.46
C ASP A 615 -28.15 12.96 -6.38
N GLU A 616 -29.03 13.54 -5.58
CA GLU A 616 -30.43 13.11 -5.42
C GLU A 616 -31.37 14.31 -5.43
N GLY A 617 -32.34 14.29 -6.36
CA GLY A 617 -33.32 15.38 -6.48
C GLY A 617 -32.69 16.75 -6.74
N GLY A 618 -31.50 16.80 -7.36
CA GLY A 618 -30.74 18.03 -7.61
C GLY A 618 -29.94 18.54 -6.41
N ASN A 619 -29.88 17.80 -5.31
CA ASN A 619 -29.05 18.11 -4.15
C ASN A 619 -27.91 17.09 -4.03
N ARG A 620 -26.72 17.59 -3.69
CA ARG A 620 -25.58 16.75 -3.35
C ARG A 620 -25.76 16.20 -1.93
N VAL A 621 -25.79 14.89 -1.80
CA VAL A 621 -25.82 14.18 -0.51
C VAL A 621 -24.43 13.62 -0.28
N GLU A 622 -23.80 14.07 0.79
CA GLU A 622 -22.45 13.65 1.17
C GLU A 622 -22.52 12.60 2.28
N SER A 623 -21.51 11.73 2.29
CA SER A 623 -21.23 10.82 3.40
C SER A 623 -20.99 11.60 4.68
N ARG A 624 -21.07 10.93 5.82
CA ARG A 624 -20.85 11.54 7.14
C ARG A 624 -20.16 10.57 8.05
N ARG A 625 -19.53 11.11 9.10
CA ARG A 625 -19.02 10.32 10.23
C ARG A 625 -20.10 9.39 10.78
N THR A 626 -19.73 8.18 11.15
CA THR A 626 -20.66 7.12 11.59
C THR A 626 -21.56 7.59 12.72
N ILE A 627 -21.03 8.31 13.72
CA ILE A 627 -21.81 8.84 14.84
C ILE A 627 -22.86 9.88 14.42
N VAL A 628 -22.62 10.62 13.34
CA VAL A 628 -23.56 11.61 12.78
C VAL A 628 -24.63 10.89 11.96
N ALA A 629 -24.22 9.93 11.12
CA ALA A 629 -25.14 9.09 10.35
C ALA A 629 -26.09 8.28 11.28
N ALA A 630 -25.57 7.80 12.41
CA ALA A 630 -26.30 7.00 13.40
C ALA A 630 -27.55 7.68 13.98
N VAL A 631 -27.69 9.00 13.86
CA VAL A 631 -28.86 9.76 14.32
C VAL A 631 -29.39 10.70 13.24
N ASN A 632 -29.12 10.38 11.97
CA ASN A 632 -29.58 11.15 10.82
C ASN A 632 -29.30 12.66 10.97
N SER A 633 -28.05 13.00 11.35
CA SER A 633 -27.57 14.37 11.56
C SER A 633 -28.26 15.18 12.68
N ALA A 634 -29.02 14.52 13.57
CA ALA A 634 -29.56 15.20 14.75
C ALA A 634 -28.42 15.65 15.69
N PRO A 635 -28.56 16.80 16.40
CA PRO A 635 -27.54 17.28 17.33
C PRO A 635 -27.20 16.24 18.41
N LEU A 636 -25.90 15.97 18.60
CA LEU A 636 -25.40 14.98 19.55
C LEU A 636 -25.43 15.50 21.00
N ILE A 637 -26.63 15.61 21.55
CA ILE A 637 -26.90 16.04 22.92
C ILE A 637 -27.88 15.07 23.61
N GLY A 638 -27.72 14.86 24.92
CA GLY A 638 -28.65 14.05 25.73
C GLY A 638 -28.92 12.66 25.13
N ASP A 639 -30.20 12.32 24.97
CA ASP A 639 -30.61 11.02 24.42
C ASP A 639 -30.12 10.79 22.99
N THR A 640 -30.04 11.81 22.15
CA THR A 640 -29.53 11.66 20.78
C THR A 640 -28.09 11.18 20.79
N ARG A 641 -27.22 11.75 21.63
CA ARG A 641 -25.83 11.27 21.81
C ARG A 641 -25.82 9.81 22.28
N ARG A 642 -26.68 9.47 23.25
CA ARG A 642 -26.78 8.10 23.78
C ARG A 642 -27.16 7.07 22.70
N PHE A 643 -28.13 7.41 21.85
CA PHE A 643 -28.52 6.54 20.72
C PHE A 643 -27.43 6.46 19.65
N ALA A 644 -26.75 7.58 19.36
CA ALA A 644 -25.63 7.59 18.42
C ALA A 644 -24.50 6.66 18.89
N GLU A 645 -24.05 6.80 20.14
CA GLU A 645 -23.01 5.97 20.73
C GLU A 645 -23.40 4.48 20.76
N ALA A 646 -24.64 4.14 21.13
CA ALA A 646 -25.10 2.76 21.10
C ALA A 646 -25.06 2.16 19.69
N ARG A 647 -25.52 2.90 18.67
CA ARG A 647 -25.46 2.45 17.27
C ARG A 647 -24.01 2.36 16.75
N CYS A 648 -23.11 3.24 17.20
CA CYS A 648 -21.68 3.11 16.97
C CYS A 648 -21.10 1.85 17.65
N HIS A 649 -21.55 1.51 18.86
CA HIS A 649 -21.18 0.24 19.49
C HIS A 649 -21.62 -0.94 18.64
N PHE A 650 -22.86 -0.94 18.12
CA PHE A 650 -23.32 -1.97 17.19
C PHE A 650 -22.41 -2.06 15.96
N ALA A 651 -22.16 -0.93 15.28
CA ALA A 651 -21.35 -0.87 14.06
C ALA A 651 -19.93 -1.43 14.30
N CYS A 652 -19.22 -0.89 15.29
CA CYS A 652 -17.88 -1.38 15.66
C CYS A 652 -17.92 -2.84 16.15
N GLY A 653 -18.93 -3.22 16.92
CA GLY A 653 -19.10 -4.58 17.43
C GLY A 653 -19.22 -5.63 16.33
N VAL A 654 -20.08 -5.40 15.33
CA VAL A 654 -20.22 -6.34 14.20
C VAL A 654 -18.97 -6.35 13.30
N THR A 655 -18.25 -5.23 13.16
CA THR A 655 -16.95 -5.18 12.46
C THR A 655 -15.90 -6.01 13.20
N MET A 656 -15.68 -5.74 14.50
CA MET A 656 -14.67 -6.39 15.34
C MET A 656 -14.93 -7.88 15.56
N LEU A 657 -16.21 -8.29 15.58
CA LEU A 657 -16.62 -9.66 15.81
C LEU A 657 -16.95 -10.43 14.53
N SER A 658 -16.80 -9.82 13.35
CA SER A 658 -16.88 -10.53 12.06
C SER A 658 -15.66 -11.44 11.83
N ALA A 659 -15.73 -12.29 10.81
CA ALA A 659 -14.63 -13.15 10.40
C ALA A 659 -13.58 -12.47 9.50
N GLY A 660 -13.80 -11.20 9.17
CA GLY A 660 -12.80 -10.37 8.50
C GLY A 660 -11.77 -9.79 9.47
N THR A 661 -10.75 -9.15 8.90
CA THR A 661 -9.82 -8.29 9.62
C THR A 661 -10.45 -6.92 9.82
N PRO A 662 -10.69 -6.47 11.05
CA PRO A 662 -11.31 -5.17 11.30
C PRO A 662 -10.33 -4.02 11.08
N MET A 663 -10.84 -2.98 10.43
CA MET A 663 -10.21 -1.67 10.27
C MET A 663 -11.22 -0.57 10.64
N PHE A 664 -10.72 0.55 11.13
CA PHE A 664 -11.51 1.77 11.28
C PHE A 664 -10.64 3.02 11.15
N LEU A 665 -11.25 4.09 10.64
CA LEU A 665 -10.61 5.40 10.50
C LEU A 665 -10.37 6.08 11.84
N MET A 666 -9.24 6.80 11.95
CA MET A 666 -8.95 7.68 13.07
C MET A 666 -10.13 8.61 13.45
N GLY A 667 -10.48 8.61 14.74
CA GLY A 667 -11.54 9.44 15.30
C GLY A 667 -12.84 8.70 15.60
N GLU A 668 -13.06 7.53 14.99
CA GLU A 668 -14.23 6.68 15.29
C GLU A 668 -14.29 6.29 16.78
N GLU A 669 -13.14 6.04 17.41
CA GLU A 669 -13.01 5.65 18.80
C GLU A 669 -13.33 6.78 19.80
N ILE A 670 -13.40 8.03 19.36
CA ILE A 670 -13.83 9.18 20.17
C ILE A 670 -15.14 9.81 19.68
N GLY A 671 -15.72 9.26 18.59
CA GLY A 671 -16.96 9.74 18.01
C GLY A 671 -16.77 11.09 17.31
N ALA A 672 -15.74 11.15 16.45
CA ALA A 672 -15.45 12.29 15.59
C ALA A 672 -16.69 12.68 14.79
N GLN A 673 -16.97 13.99 14.71
CA GLN A 673 -18.20 14.51 14.11
C GLN A 673 -17.94 15.29 12.83
N LYS A 674 -16.75 15.85 12.68
CA LYS A 674 -16.42 16.69 11.54
C LYS A 674 -16.14 15.82 10.33
N ALA A 675 -16.64 16.29 9.18
CA ALA A 675 -16.39 15.64 7.90
C ALA A 675 -14.88 15.61 7.64
N TYR A 676 -14.41 14.45 7.23
CA TYR A 676 -13.05 14.20 6.81
C TYR A 676 -13.01 14.20 5.28
N ARG A 677 -12.45 15.27 4.69
CA ARG A 677 -12.54 15.54 3.26
C ARG A 677 -11.18 15.76 2.64
N TYR A 678 -11.06 15.36 1.37
CA TYR A 678 -9.89 15.65 0.56
C TYR A 678 -9.66 17.16 0.51
N ARG A 679 -8.44 17.60 0.81
CA ARG A 679 -8.01 19.01 0.88
C ARG A 679 -8.74 19.91 1.87
N ASP A 680 -9.47 19.35 2.84
CA ASP A 680 -10.15 20.14 3.89
C ASP A 680 -9.97 19.54 5.31
N PHE A 681 -9.28 18.42 5.45
CA PHE A 681 -9.06 17.75 6.73
C PHE A 681 -8.30 18.63 7.75
N ILE A 682 -7.40 19.52 7.32
CA ILE A 682 -6.64 20.40 8.25
C ILE A 682 -7.59 21.34 9.00
N ASN A 683 -8.60 21.88 8.31
CA ASN A 683 -9.59 22.78 8.92
C ASN A 683 -10.58 22.03 9.82
N ASN A 684 -10.75 20.73 9.59
CA ASN A 684 -11.74 19.88 10.24
C ASN A 684 -11.15 18.85 11.19
N ARG A 685 -9.84 18.86 11.46
CA ARG A 685 -9.24 17.91 12.41
C ARG A 685 -9.81 18.11 13.82
N GLU A 686 -9.98 16.99 14.52
CA GLU A 686 -10.49 16.93 15.90
C GLU A 686 -9.37 16.50 16.84
N ASP A 687 -9.32 17.08 18.04
CA ASP A 687 -8.29 16.77 19.04
C ASP A 687 -8.56 15.41 19.68
N LEU A 688 -7.98 14.35 19.11
CA LEU A 688 -8.15 12.97 19.60
C LEU A 688 -7.72 12.81 21.05
N LEU A 689 -6.62 13.47 21.45
CA LEU A 689 -6.06 13.37 22.81
C LEU A 689 -6.96 14.07 23.84
N GLY A 690 -7.56 15.19 23.48
CA GLY A 690 -8.55 15.90 24.29
C GLY A 690 -9.89 15.17 24.37
N GLU A 691 -10.46 14.78 23.23
CA GLU A 691 -11.80 14.19 23.16
C GLU A 691 -11.91 12.84 23.88
N ARG A 692 -10.83 12.03 23.90
CA ARG A 692 -10.81 10.79 24.72
C ARG A 692 -10.95 11.02 26.22
N GLN A 693 -10.73 12.25 26.71
CA GLN A 693 -10.89 12.60 28.13
C GLN A 693 -12.24 13.28 28.42
N THR A 694 -13.00 13.65 27.38
CA THR A 694 -14.26 14.39 27.48
C THR A 694 -15.40 13.59 26.86
N ASN A 695 -15.95 14.01 25.72
CA ASN A 695 -17.14 13.41 25.11
C ASN A 695 -16.86 11.98 24.62
N GLY A 696 -15.64 11.72 24.13
CA GLY A 696 -15.24 10.43 23.60
C GLY A 696 -14.85 9.39 24.65
N GLN A 697 -14.76 9.73 25.93
CA GLN A 697 -14.19 8.85 26.97
C GLN A 697 -14.86 7.47 27.02
N ARG A 698 -16.19 7.43 26.93
CA ARG A 698 -16.97 6.18 27.03
C ARG A 698 -16.83 5.31 25.78
N LEU A 699 -16.85 5.94 24.60
CA LEU A 699 -16.65 5.25 23.33
C LEU A 699 -15.22 4.71 23.24
N PHE A 700 -14.23 5.50 23.66
CA PHE A 700 -12.83 5.07 23.72
C PHE A 700 -12.68 3.84 24.61
N ARG A 701 -13.33 3.86 25.79
CA ARG A 701 -13.34 2.72 26.71
C ARG A 701 -13.99 1.47 26.09
N PHE A 702 -15.09 1.64 25.35
CA PHE A 702 -15.72 0.55 24.60
C PHE A 702 -14.76 -0.05 23.57
N TYR A 703 -14.09 0.78 22.77
CA TYR A 703 -13.10 0.33 21.78
C TYR A 703 -11.97 -0.45 22.44
N GLN A 704 -11.41 0.03 23.56
CA GLN A 704 -10.37 -0.68 24.31
C GLN A 704 -10.78 -2.12 24.67
N ASP A 705 -12.01 -2.28 25.16
CA ASP A 705 -12.46 -3.55 25.68
C ASP A 705 -12.88 -4.53 24.58
N ILE A 706 -13.48 -4.05 23.48
CA ILE A 706 -13.84 -4.91 22.32
C ILE A 706 -12.59 -5.34 21.52
N ILE A 707 -11.61 -4.45 21.36
CA ILE A 707 -10.33 -4.77 20.73
C ILE A 707 -9.60 -5.83 21.55
N ARG A 708 -9.52 -5.64 22.87
CA ARG A 708 -8.93 -6.63 23.78
C ARG A 708 -9.65 -7.96 23.74
N LEU A 709 -10.99 -7.96 23.67
CA LEU A 709 -11.79 -9.18 23.54
C LEU A 709 -11.41 -9.93 22.26
N ARG A 710 -11.33 -9.26 21.11
CA ARG A 710 -10.92 -9.90 19.86
C ARG A 710 -9.50 -10.45 19.94
N LEU A 711 -8.53 -9.61 20.30
CA LEU A 711 -7.11 -9.98 20.25
C LEU A 711 -6.75 -11.11 21.21
N ASN A 712 -7.41 -11.20 22.36
CA ASN A 712 -7.17 -12.27 23.34
C ASN A 712 -7.85 -13.61 23.00
N ASN A 713 -8.68 -13.69 21.97
CA ASN A 713 -9.47 -14.87 21.66
C ASN A 713 -9.29 -15.29 20.19
N SER A 714 -8.58 -16.39 19.96
CA SER A 714 -8.32 -16.92 18.61
C SER A 714 -9.59 -17.31 17.87
N GLY A 715 -10.65 -17.77 18.58
CA GLY A 715 -11.94 -18.07 17.96
C GLY A 715 -12.58 -16.85 17.29
N LEU A 716 -12.39 -15.65 17.84
CA LEU A 716 -12.86 -14.37 17.28
C LEU A 716 -11.95 -13.83 16.16
N ARG A 717 -10.75 -14.39 15.97
CA ARG A 717 -9.82 -14.06 14.87
C ARG A 717 -9.84 -15.09 13.74
N SER A 718 -10.60 -16.16 13.88
CA SER A 718 -10.74 -17.22 12.85
C SER A 718 -11.56 -16.77 11.64
N HIS A 719 -11.45 -17.45 10.50
CA HIS A 719 -12.36 -17.20 9.37
C HIS A 719 -13.74 -17.86 9.53
N ASN A 720 -13.95 -18.62 10.59
CA ASN A 720 -15.20 -19.34 10.81
C ASN A 720 -16.29 -18.39 11.29
N ILE A 721 -17.37 -18.31 10.52
CA ILE A 721 -18.58 -17.58 10.88
C ILE A 721 -19.81 -18.34 10.41
N ASP A 722 -20.88 -18.30 11.20
CA ASP A 722 -22.15 -18.94 10.88
C ASP A 722 -23.31 -18.08 11.35
N ILE A 723 -24.08 -17.50 10.42
CA ILE A 723 -25.25 -16.67 10.76
C ILE A 723 -26.42 -17.59 11.09
N ILE A 724 -26.79 -17.64 12.37
CA ILE A 724 -27.75 -18.63 12.87
C ILE A 724 -29.17 -18.10 13.02
N HIS A 725 -29.35 -16.78 13.07
CA HIS A 725 -30.64 -16.12 13.25
C HIS A 725 -30.61 -14.72 12.63
N VAL A 726 -31.69 -14.36 11.93
CA VAL A 726 -31.91 -13.03 11.36
C VAL A 726 -33.39 -12.69 11.46
N HIS A 727 -33.74 -11.49 11.88
CA HIS A 727 -35.12 -11.04 11.93
C HIS A 727 -35.25 -9.53 11.69
N ASN A 728 -35.76 -9.17 10.50
CA ASN A 728 -35.86 -7.76 10.04
C ASN A 728 -36.75 -6.89 10.94
N SER A 729 -37.96 -7.33 11.29
CA SER A 729 -38.89 -6.51 12.10
C SER A 729 -38.43 -6.31 13.55
N ASN A 730 -37.74 -7.31 14.12
CA ASN A 730 -37.14 -7.21 15.45
C ASN A 730 -35.75 -6.55 15.41
N ARG A 731 -35.23 -6.26 14.19
CA ARG A 731 -33.90 -5.71 13.94
C ARG A 731 -32.77 -6.52 14.58
N ALA A 732 -32.93 -7.85 14.63
CA ALA A 732 -32.07 -8.76 15.38
C ALA A 732 -31.26 -9.69 14.48
N ILE A 733 -30.02 -9.97 14.86
CA ILE A 733 -29.12 -10.92 14.20
C ILE A 733 -28.31 -11.68 15.24
N ALA A 734 -28.05 -12.97 15.00
CA ALA A 734 -27.12 -13.75 15.81
C ALA A 734 -26.24 -14.63 14.94
N PHE A 735 -24.96 -14.74 15.34
CA PHE A 735 -23.97 -15.51 14.61
C PHE A 735 -22.92 -16.13 15.53
N ARG A 736 -22.32 -17.23 15.05
CA ARG A 736 -21.27 -17.97 15.77
C ARG A 736 -19.90 -17.65 15.18
N ARG A 737 -18.89 -17.70 16.04
CA ARG A 737 -17.46 -17.60 15.70
C ARG A 737 -16.70 -18.66 16.48
N TRP A 738 -15.80 -19.39 15.86
CA TRP A 738 -15.12 -20.48 16.56
C TRP A 738 -13.78 -20.87 15.93
N ASP A 739 -12.94 -21.48 16.74
CA ASP A 739 -11.83 -22.29 16.25
C ASP A 739 -11.87 -23.68 16.92
N ASN A 740 -10.75 -24.39 16.93
CA ASN A 740 -10.67 -25.71 17.56
C ASN A 740 -10.73 -25.67 19.10
N SER A 741 -10.65 -24.49 19.71
CA SER A 741 -10.47 -24.28 21.16
C SER A 741 -11.57 -23.44 21.81
N GLN A 742 -12.13 -22.48 21.09
CA GLN A 742 -13.10 -21.51 21.60
C GLN A 742 -14.29 -21.41 20.66
N GLU A 743 -15.48 -21.23 21.24
CA GLU A 743 -16.72 -20.98 20.50
C GLU A 743 -17.46 -19.81 21.14
N PHE A 744 -17.91 -18.89 20.30
CA PHE A 744 -18.63 -17.68 20.68
C PHE A 744 -19.96 -17.58 19.94
N LEU A 745 -20.96 -17.06 20.63
CA LEU A 745 -22.26 -16.67 20.09
C LEU A 745 -22.44 -15.17 20.32
N ILE A 746 -22.61 -14.43 19.23
CA ILE A 746 -22.86 -12.99 19.24
C ILE A 746 -24.35 -12.81 18.96
N VAL A 747 -25.04 -12.02 19.79
CA VAL A 747 -26.45 -11.70 19.62
C VAL A 747 -26.60 -10.18 19.66
N ALA A 748 -27.06 -9.61 18.55
CA ALA A 748 -27.11 -8.16 18.33
C ALA A 748 -28.50 -7.70 17.88
N SER A 749 -28.84 -6.46 18.21
CA SER A 749 -30.12 -5.84 17.85
C SER A 749 -29.98 -4.33 17.65
N LEU A 750 -30.59 -3.80 16.57
CA LEU A 750 -30.80 -2.37 16.33
C LEU A 750 -32.21 -1.91 16.74
N ASN A 751 -32.89 -2.68 17.60
CA ASN A 751 -34.17 -2.27 18.17
C ASN A 751 -33.95 -1.10 19.15
N ASN A 752 -34.84 -0.09 19.11
CA ASN A 752 -34.76 1.06 20.02
C ASN A 752 -35.09 0.70 21.47
N ASN A 753 -35.74 -0.44 21.70
CA ASN A 753 -36.02 -0.98 23.03
C ASN A 753 -35.27 -2.29 23.24
N PRO A 754 -34.83 -2.58 24.49
CA PRO A 754 -34.18 -3.84 24.78
C PRO A 754 -35.19 -5.00 24.79
N PHE A 755 -34.70 -6.20 24.48
CA PHE A 755 -35.43 -7.44 24.75
C PHE A 755 -35.16 -7.88 26.20
N GLY A 756 -35.58 -7.05 27.16
CA GLY A 756 -35.25 -7.17 28.58
C GLY A 756 -35.77 -8.44 29.27
N SER A 757 -36.84 -9.03 28.77
CA SER A 757 -37.41 -10.29 29.28
C SER A 757 -36.81 -11.54 28.62
N GLY A 758 -35.82 -11.38 27.74
CA GLY A 758 -35.24 -12.43 26.92
C GLY A 758 -35.86 -12.51 25.53
N TYR A 759 -34.99 -12.71 24.55
CA TYR A 759 -35.30 -12.96 23.14
C TYR A 759 -35.01 -14.42 22.80
N ALA A 760 -35.98 -15.13 22.24
CA ALA A 760 -35.83 -16.52 21.88
C ALA A 760 -35.19 -16.64 20.49
N ILE A 761 -34.09 -17.39 20.42
CA ILE A 761 -33.42 -17.73 19.16
C ILE A 761 -33.58 -19.22 18.93
N GLU A 762 -34.10 -19.58 17.76
CA GLU A 762 -34.23 -20.96 17.30
C GLU A 762 -33.26 -21.22 16.16
N SER A 763 -32.36 -22.18 16.33
CA SER A 763 -31.49 -22.67 15.27
C SER A 763 -31.05 -24.09 15.56
N SER A 764 -31.30 -25.02 14.63
CA SER A 764 -30.80 -26.40 14.73
C SER A 764 -29.27 -26.49 14.76
N ARG A 765 -28.58 -25.42 14.36
CA ARG A 765 -27.12 -25.26 14.41
C ARG A 765 -26.60 -24.93 15.82
N LEU A 766 -27.49 -24.60 16.77
CA LEU A 766 -27.17 -24.48 18.18
C LEU A 766 -27.32 -25.82 18.89
N GLY A 767 -26.19 -26.43 19.24
CA GLY A 767 -26.18 -27.63 20.08
C GLY A 767 -26.60 -27.34 21.53
N ASN A 768 -26.82 -28.40 22.30
CA ASN A 768 -26.98 -28.28 23.75
C ASN A 768 -25.68 -27.79 24.38
N GLY A 769 -25.76 -26.83 25.30
CA GLY A 769 -24.57 -26.27 25.93
C GLY A 769 -24.89 -25.16 26.92
N THR A 770 -23.84 -24.67 27.56
CA THR A 770 -23.90 -23.51 28.46
C THR A 770 -23.00 -22.42 27.90
N TRP A 771 -23.51 -21.19 27.95
CA TRP A 771 -22.87 -20.01 27.38
C TRP A 771 -22.76 -18.94 28.44
N ARG A 772 -21.57 -18.39 28.66
CA ARG A 772 -21.33 -17.31 29.61
C ARG A 772 -21.22 -15.98 28.87
N GLU A 773 -21.94 -14.97 29.34
CA GLU A 773 -21.75 -13.59 28.84
C GLU A 773 -20.35 -13.07 29.21
N VAL A 774 -19.55 -12.78 28.19
CA VAL A 774 -18.17 -12.26 28.33
C VAL A 774 -18.05 -10.81 27.89
N PHE A 775 -19.05 -10.26 27.21
CA PHE A 775 -19.11 -8.85 26.82
C PHE A 775 -20.55 -8.39 26.63
N ASN A 776 -20.86 -7.15 27.03
CA ASN A 776 -22.14 -6.49 26.84
C ASN A 776 -21.90 -5.04 26.41
N SER A 777 -22.35 -4.67 25.21
CA SER A 777 -22.15 -3.32 24.66
C SER A 777 -22.94 -2.21 25.38
N ASP A 778 -23.91 -2.57 26.20
CA ASP A 778 -24.71 -1.65 27.02
C ASP A 778 -24.18 -1.53 28.45
N ALA A 779 -22.97 -2.02 28.76
CA ALA A 779 -22.40 -1.87 30.10
C ALA A 779 -22.24 -0.39 30.51
N GLU A 780 -22.42 -0.09 31.80
CA GLU A 780 -22.32 1.26 32.36
C GLU A 780 -21.00 2.00 32.04
N PRO A 781 -19.82 1.35 32.03
CA PRO A 781 -18.57 2.00 31.62
C PRO A 781 -18.57 2.53 30.18
N TYR A 782 -19.44 2.01 29.32
CA TYR A 782 -19.60 2.46 27.93
C TYR A 782 -20.74 3.47 27.78
N GLY A 783 -21.42 3.85 28.87
CA GLY A 783 -22.55 4.78 28.86
C GLY A 783 -23.92 4.12 28.68
N GLY A 784 -24.00 2.79 28.71
CA GLY A 784 -25.26 2.05 28.64
C GLY A 784 -25.94 1.82 30.00
N ASN A 785 -27.06 1.11 30.00
CA ASN A 785 -27.88 0.84 31.20
C ASN A 785 -27.64 -0.55 31.82
N SER A 786 -26.61 -1.26 31.36
CA SER A 786 -26.24 -2.62 31.74
C SER A 786 -27.36 -3.65 31.53
N VAL A 787 -28.22 -3.45 30.53
CA VAL A 787 -29.21 -4.44 30.14
C VAL A 787 -28.49 -5.61 29.44
N GLY A 788 -28.59 -6.79 30.02
CA GLY A 788 -27.93 -8.00 29.52
C GLY A 788 -28.19 -9.19 30.43
N ASN A 789 -27.30 -10.17 30.39
CA ASN A 789 -27.46 -11.45 31.08
C ASN A 789 -26.71 -11.48 32.43
N LEU A 790 -26.31 -10.31 32.94
CA LEU A 790 -25.65 -10.10 34.24
C LEU A 790 -24.35 -10.91 34.40
N GLY A 791 -23.60 -11.11 33.31
CA GLY A 791 -22.42 -12.00 33.31
C GLY A 791 -22.75 -13.48 33.54
N GLY A 792 -24.04 -13.82 33.50
CA GLY A 792 -24.58 -15.14 33.82
C GLY A 792 -24.30 -16.19 32.74
N SER A 793 -24.55 -17.44 33.13
CA SER A 793 -24.53 -18.59 32.23
C SER A 793 -25.95 -18.91 31.77
N ILE A 794 -26.16 -18.96 30.46
CA ILE A 794 -27.44 -19.32 29.84
C ILE A 794 -27.31 -20.64 29.09
N GLY A 795 -28.34 -21.47 29.18
CA GLY A 795 -28.38 -22.78 28.51
C GLY A 795 -28.97 -22.69 27.12
N SER A 796 -28.35 -23.36 26.15
CA SER A 796 -29.01 -23.73 24.90
C SER A 796 -29.50 -25.18 24.98
N SER A 797 -30.73 -25.44 24.54
CA SER A 797 -31.31 -26.79 24.53
C SER A 797 -32.25 -26.98 23.34
N ASN A 798 -32.14 -28.11 22.65
CA ASN A 798 -32.99 -28.47 21.50
C ASN A 798 -33.02 -27.38 20.40
N GLY A 799 -31.89 -26.71 20.15
CA GLY A 799 -31.81 -25.62 19.17
C GLY A 799 -32.31 -24.26 19.66
N TRP A 800 -32.75 -24.14 20.93
CA TRP A 800 -33.25 -22.89 21.49
C TRP A 800 -32.27 -22.29 22.50
N ILE A 801 -32.18 -20.96 22.51
CA ILE A 801 -31.53 -20.16 23.56
C ILE A 801 -32.33 -18.88 23.81
N HIS A 802 -32.45 -18.47 25.07
CA HIS A 802 -33.10 -17.22 25.45
C HIS A 802 -32.05 -16.24 25.95
N VAL A 803 -31.92 -15.09 25.28
CA VAL A 803 -30.85 -14.12 25.54
C VAL A 803 -31.47 -12.75 25.81
N VAL A 804 -31.08 -12.08 26.89
CA VAL A 804 -31.40 -10.66 27.08
C VAL A 804 -30.51 -9.85 26.15
N ILE A 805 -31.11 -9.07 25.27
CA ILE A 805 -30.40 -8.25 24.28
C ILE A 805 -30.65 -6.77 24.60
N PRO A 806 -29.60 -5.93 24.73
CA PRO A 806 -29.76 -4.49 24.92
C PRO A 806 -30.37 -3.80 23.68
N ALA A 807 -30.84 -2.57 23.86
CA ALA A 807 -31.27 -1.71 22.76
C ALA A 807 -30.07 -1.21 21.96
N ASN A 808 -30.17 -1.19 20.63
CA ASN A 808 -29.11 -0.74 19.72
C ASN A 808 -27.72 -1.30 20.11
N GLY A 809 -27.63 -2.58 20.46
CA GLY A 809 -26.44 -3.16 21.06
C GLY A 809 -26.34 -4.66 20.88
N PHE A 810 -25.38 -5.28 21.55
CA PHE A 810 -25.10 -6.70 21.46
C PHE A 810 -24.50 -7.26 22.75
N VAL A 811 -24.60 -8.58 22.88
CA VAL A 811 -23.89 -9.37 23.87
C VAL A 811 -23.04 -10.44 23.18
N VAL A 812 -21.91 -10.78 23.80
CA VAL A 812 -21.04 -11.88 23.35
C VAL A 812 -21.04 -12.94 24.43
N LEU A 813 -21.35 -14.16 24.01
CA LEU A 813 -21.43 -15.32 24.88
C LEU A 813 -20.35 -16.32 24.47
N GLN A 814 -19.56 -16.81 25.42
CA GLN A 814 -18.57 -17.85 25.20
C GLN A 814 -19.10 -19.19 25.69
N ARG A 815 -18.93 -20.26 24.89
CA ARG A 815 -19.27 -21.61 25.32
C ARG A 815 -18.31 -22.08 26.42
N ILE A 816 -18.85 -22.68 27.48
CA ILE A 816 -18.08 -23.18 28.64
C ILE A 816 -18.17 -24.69 28.81
#